data_AF-A0A4Q3EKN4-F1
#
_entry.id   AF-A0A4Q3EKN4-F1
#
_cell.length_a   1.000
_cell.length_b   1.000
_cell.length_c   1.000
_cell.angle_alpha   90.00
_cell.angle_beta   90.00
_cell.angle_gamma   90.00
#
_symmetry.space_group_name_H-M   'P 1'
#
loop_
_entity.id
_entity.type
_entity.pdbx_description
1 polymer ?
#
loop_
_entity_poly.entity_id
_entity_poly.type
_entity_poly.pdbx_seq_one_letter_code
_entity_poly.pdbx_strand_id
1 'polypeptide(L)'
;LHGIWSDGENAWGELKKFLGANNKYSYKKYEMLTPNYPPDKHFKDNRHHIPTFISTLKQYCAQNRTSVGKVDIVAHSMGGILTRLYMQNGVGGPKYLNDIHKLVTVNTPHSGSPWANIVGDKDKFFKWFMNWQFDKNPYNGALDDLSIGEAAIDSLLNGPDLNKNKVPSHVIYTVDTIPAWAEFANERIIKFTTSPIRLKSKPYLNIQGAAGMFNPYALAAKGGLFGLKYYLFRKIPCPYDSGLQDCLRKVFGSESDLIVSDISQRGGMTNAATFIPSLNHLNVCSAEPTMQRIQELFRAKSFENDFSRNGFNPAKLRFDPILGTQNARNATDSIRIVDPGYGQAFNRGDSVRVTVRASSGINRMMIAIGYENGLDAFALEGNDSVFRFKVPDDVLSKLYFKVFAVDNADNEHTDSSFITIGADPNLLLDSIKIVHPQKDDMKIALGDSTRITTMGYFSDGIARDITRETLVSYTRLTNTVSVPLEGNVKGLIVGFDELKATYLGKTDSVDIEVIPPVPVDTVGNVVLPVRFAKVAAKYQGTHVLVTWQTSMEQNNSYFEVEHSADAVNFINAGRVAATNVANGSSYSFAHNNFITGNNYYRIKQVDLDNKFSHSLIVIANAPIQSSIAIYPNPVDDILTLDFSKAIGHKARTVKVLNNLGQVLLQQTIASNAVKTSLVLAGLQPGIYNIEILAADNTRIKTEKIIKNR
;
A
#
# COMPACT_ATOMS: atom_id res chain seq x y z
N LEU A 1 28.31 4.02 1.97
CA LEU A 1 28.01 5.30 1.25
C LEU A 1 26.64 5.80 1.66
N HIS A 2 26.48 7.08 1.96
CA HIS A 2 25.29 7.63 2.64
C HIS A 2 24.15 8.06 1.69
N GLY A 3 22.98 8.32 2.27
CA GLY A 3 21.82 8.82 1.53
C GLY A 3 21.90 10.32 1.21
N ILE A 4 20.81 10.83 0.62
CA ILE A 4 20.54 12.27 0.57
C ILE A 4 20.38 12.79 2.01
N TRP A 5 20.84 14.02 2.27
CA TRP A 5 20.78 14.75 3.56
C TRP A 5 21.49 14.12 4.77
N SER A 6 22.07 12.92 4.60
CA SER A 6 22.85 12.16 5.58
C SER A 6 24.36 12.31 5.37
N ASP A 7 25.18 11.68 6.21
CA ASP A 7 26.63 11.59 6.07
C ASP A 7 27.15 10.16 6.37
N GLY A 8 28.43 9.93 6.14
CA GLY A 8 29.05 8.61 6.20
C GLY A 8 29.05 7.96 7.59
N GLU A 9 29.14 8.72 8.68
CA GLU A 9 29.17 8.16 10.03
C GLU A 9 27.76 8.05 10.62
N ASN A 10 26.87 9.02 10.36
CA ASN A 10 25.45 8.88 10.72
C ASN A 10 24.77 7.72 9.98
N ALA A 11 25.16 7.41 8.74
CA ALA A 11 24.62 6.27 8.01
C ALA A 11 25.27 4.92 8.35
N TRP A 12 26.54 4.87 8.79
CA TRP A 12 27.30 3.60 8.87
C TRP A 12 28.18 3.41 10.12
N GLY A 13 28.17 4.35 11.07
CA GLY A 13 28.95 4.27 12.30
C GLY A 13 28.58 3.07 13.16
N GLU A 14 27.28 2.76 13.29
CA GLU A 14 26.84 1.55 14.00
C GLU A 14 27.24 0.26 13.29
N LEU A 15 27.15 0.19 11.95
CA LEU A 15 27.65 -0.98 11.20
C LEU A 15 29.15 -1.18 11.40
N LYS A 16 29.93 -0.09 11.39
CA LYS A 16 31.38 -0.09 11.62
C LYS A 16 31.73 -0.57 13.04
N LYS A 17 30.98 -0.13 14.07
CA LYS A 17 31.08 -0.64 15.45
C LYS A 17 30.69 -2.12 15.53
N PHE A 18 29.58 -2.52 14.91
CA PHE A 18 29.05 -3.88 14.90
C PHE A 18 30.03 -4.88 14.24
N LEU A 19 30.62 -4.52 13.10
CA LEU A 19 31.65 -5.31 12.42
C LEU A 19 32.96 -5.37 13.23
N GLY A 20 33.31 -4.29 13.95
CA GLY A 20 34.47 -4.25 14.84
C GLY A 20 34.31 -5.11 16.10
N ALA A 21 33.18 -5.00 16.79
CA ALA A 21 32.88 -5.76 18.01
C ALA A 21 32.80 -7.26 17.76
N ASN A 22 32.12 -7.67 16.69
CA ASN A 22 32.02 -9.07 16.27
C ASN A 22 33.33 -9.65 15.71
N ASN A 23 34.38 -8.83 15.55
CA ASN A 23 35.67 -9.31 15.03
C ASN A 23 36.59 -9.95 16.08
N LYS A 24 36.21 -9.97 17.38
CA LYS A 24 37.02 -10.59 18.45
C LYS A 24 37.36 -12.08 18.23
N TYR A 25 36.59 -12.79 17.39
CA TYR A 25 36.80 -14.21 17.08
C TYR A 25 36.81 -14.52 15.57
N SER A 26 37.09 -13.52 14.73
CA SER A 26 37.02 -13.61 13.27
C SER A 26 38.40 -13.43 12.62
N TYR A 27 38.82 -14.40 11.81
CA TYR A 27 40.06 -14.30 11.01
C TYR A 27 40.02 -13.24 9.89
N LYS A 28 38.86 -12.59 9.64
CA LYS A 28 38.72 -11.54 8.62
C LYS A 28 38.70 -10.15 9.27
N LYS A 29 39.82 -9.44 9.25
CA LYS A 29 39.87 -8.01 9.60
C LYS A 29 39.08 -7.20 8.54
N TYR A 30 38.15 -6.36 8.98
CA TYR A 30 37.43 -5.42 8.11
C TYR A 30 38.12 -4.05 8.18
N GLU A 31 38.61 -3.53 7.05
CA GLU A 31 39.02 -2.13 6.91
C GLU A 31 37.89 -1.37 6.22
N MET A 32 37.28 -0.40 6.91
CA MET A 32 36.04 0.24 6.46
C MET A 32 36.15 1.76 6.48
N LEU A 33 35.98 2.36 5.31
CA LEU A 33 35.86 3.81 5.14
C LEU A 33 34.39 4.24 5.18
N THR A 34 34.09 5.29 5.92
CA THR A 34 32.76 5.93 6.01
C THR A 34 32.81 7.35 5.41
N PRO A 35 32.93 7.50 4.07
CA PRO A 35 33.29 8.77 3.45
C PRO A 35 32.08 9.69 3.23
N ASN A 36 32.35 10.99 3.20
CA ASN A 36 31.37 12.07 3.03
C ASN A 36 31.47 12.73 1.65
N TYR A 37 30.34 13.11 1.08
CA TYR A 37 30.20 13.95 -0.12
C TYR A 37 29.02 14.91 0.04
N PRO A 38 28.91 16.00 -0.76
CA PRO A 38 27.79 16.94 -0.69
C PRO A 38 26.42 16.23 -0.74
N PRO A 39 25.65 16.21 0.37
CA PRO A 39 24.55 15.27 0.54
C PRO A 39 23.25 15.71 -0.15
N ASP A 40 23.28 16.79 -0.90
CA ASP A 40 22.14 17.45 -1.55
C ASP A 40 22.39 17.82 -3.02
N LYS A 41 23.61 17.65 -3.54
CA LYS A 41 23.99 17.99 -4.92
C LYS A 41 23.60 16.94 -5.96
N HIS A 42 23.39 17.40 -7.20
CA HIS A 42 23.18 16.55 -8.38
C HIS A 42 24.13 15.33 -8.42
N PHE A 43 23.60 14.20 -8.88
CA PHE A 43 24.36 12.96 -9.04
C PHE A 43 25.52 13.13 -10.01
N LYS A 44 25.37 14.02 -11.01
CA LYS A 44 26.42 14.38 -11.98
C LYS A 44 27.68 14.96 -11.32
N ASP A 45 27.52 15.68 -10.22
CA ASP A 45 28.61 16.33 -9.49
C ASP A 45 29.21 15.35 -8.48
N ASN A 46 28.35 14.61 -7.78
CA ASN A 46 28.73 13.67 -6.71
C ASN A 46 29.39 12.37 -7.20
N ARG A 47 29.05 11.86 -8.40
CA ARG A 47 29.56 10.57 -8.93
C ARG A 47 31.09 10.48 -9.03
N HIS A 48 31.78 11.61 -9.13
CA HIS A 48 33.23 11.68 -9.24
C HIS A 48 33.96 11.31 -7.94
N HIS A 49 33.28 11.33 -6.79
CA HIS A 49 33.86 10.95 -5.51
C HIS A 49 34.04 9.43 -5.34
N ILE A 50 33.26 8.59 -6.04
CA ILE A 50 33.28 7.13 -5.85
C ILE A 50 34.66 6.50 -6.13
N PRO A 51 35.31 6.68 -7.30
CA PRO A 51 36.67 6.17 -7.53
C PRO A 51 37.69 6.75 -6.55
N THR A 52 37.53 8.02 -6.13
CA THR A 52 38.40 8.65 -5.14
C THR A 52 38.35 7.89 -3.82
N PHE A 53 37.17 7.63 -3.27
CA PHE A 53 37.04 6.88 -2.01
C PHE A 53 37.60 5.46 -2.08
N ILE A 54 37.41 4.77 -3.22
CA ILE A 54 38.00 3.45 -3.46
C ILE A 54 39.54 3.55 -3.46
N SER A 55 40.11 4.57 -4.10
CA SER A 55 41.56 4.81 -4.11
C SER A 55 42.11 5.13 -2.72
N THR A 56 41.40 5.94 -1.92
CA THR A 56 41.76 6.28 -0.54
C THR A 56 41.78 5.05 0.36
N LEU A 57 40.74 4.19 0.30
CA LEU A 57 40.72 2.95 1.07
C LEU A 57 41.83 1.99 0.64
N LYS A 58 42.08 1.84 -0.66
CA LYS A 58 43.20 1.02 -1.17
C LYS A 58 44.56 1.55 -0.73
N GLN A 59 44.76 2.87 -0.70
CA GLN A 59 45.99 3.51 -0.22
C GLN A 59 46.17 3.30 1.29
N TYR A 60 45.10 3.47 2.08
CA TYR A 60 45.11 3.20 3.53
C TYR A 60 45.47 1.74 3.84
N CYS A 61 44.86 0.78 3.13
CA CYS A 61 45.22 -0.64 3.29
C CYS A 61 46.67 -0.90 2.89
N ALA A 62 47.17 -0.32 1.80
CA ALA A 62 48.56 -0.47 1.37
C ALA A 62 49.57 0.10 2.41
N GLN A 63 49.26 1.24 3.01
CA GLN A 63 50.03 1.80 4.14
C GLN A 63 50.03 0.84 5.35
N ASN A 64 48.88 0.20 5.63
CA ASN A 64 48.72 -0.88 6.60
C ASN A 64 49.18 -2.27 6.06
N ARG A 65 50.12 -2.29 5.11
CA ARG A 65 50.76 -3.48 4.52
C ARG A 65 49.80 -4.53 3.92
N THR A 66 48.58 -4.13 3.59
CA THR A 66 47.50 -4.99 3.10
C THR A 66 47.20 -4.68 1.64
N SER A 67 47.49 -5.61 0.73
CA SER A 67 47.19 -5.46 -0.70
C SER A 67 45.69 -5.65 -0.97
N VAL A 68 45.07 -4.70 -1.68
CA VAL A 68 43.64 -4.70 -1.99
C VAL A 68 43.43 -4.52 -3.49
N GLY A 69 43.05 -5.59 -4.19
CA GLY A 69 42.74 -5.53 -5.61
C GLY A 69 41.44 -4.75 -5.88
N LYS A 70 40.38 -5.09 -5.14
CA LYS A 70 39.02 -4.54 -5.23
C LYS A 70 38.40 -4.36 -3.85
N VAL A 71 37.33 -3.56 -3.76
CA VAL A 71 36.55 -3.35 -2.52
C VAL A 71 35.12 -3.84 -2.64
N ASP A 72 34.51 -4.25 -1.53
CA ASP A 72 33.06 -4.42 -1.42
C ASP A 72 32.43 -3.07 -1.00
N ILE A 73 31.28 -2.72 -1.58
CA ILE A 73 30.57 -1.47 -1.25
C ILE A 73 29.20 -1.79 -0.64
N VAL A 74 28.90 -1.14 0.48
CA VAL A 74 27.54 -0.98 1.00
C VAL A 74 27.08 0.47 0.85
N ALA A 75 25.85 0.68 0.35
CA ALA A 75 25.37 2.01 -0.03
C ALA A 75 23.86 2.18 0.22
N HIS A 76 23.47 3.34 0.75
CA HIS A 76 22.08 3.67 1.08
C HIS A 76 21.56 4.79 0.18
N SER A 77 20.30 4.70 -0.25
CA SER A 77 19.61 5.78 -0.98
C SER A 77 20.48 6.32 -2.16
N MET A 78 20.76 7.62 -2.23
CA MET A 78 21.63 8.22 -3.27
C MET A 78 23.00 7.54 -3.42
N GLY A 79 23.62 7.03 -2.35
CA GLY A 79 24.91 6.34 -2.45
C GLY A 79 24.88 5.13 -3.37
N GLY A 80 23.74 4.41 -3.43
CA GLY A 80 23.56 3.28 -4.34
C GLY A 80 23.43 3.73 -5.81
N ILE A 81 22.75 4.85 -6.05
CA ILE A 81 22.67 5.49 -7.38
C ILE A 81 24.06 5.93 -7.85
N LEU A 82 24.82 6.65 -7.04
CA LEU A 82 26.16 7.13 -7.39
C LEU A 82 27.11 5.98 -7.72
N THR A 83 27.04 4.88 -6.95
CA THR A 83 27.85 3.68 -7.21
C THR A 83 27.47 3.03 -8.54
N ARG A 84 26.18 2.90 -8.84
CA ARG A 84 25.71 2.42 -10.15
C ARG A 84 26.13 3.32 -11.30
N LEU A 85 26.05 4.64 -11.18
CA LEU A 85 26.50 5.58 -12.21
C LEU A 85 28.00 5.44 -12.51
N TYR A 86 28.83 5.23 -11.48
CA TYR A 86 30.25 4.91 -11.66
C TYR A 86 30.44 3.56 -12.37
N MET A 87 29.81 2.48 -11.88
CA MET A 87 29.85 1.15 -12.50
C MET A 87 29.41 1.15 -13.96
N GLN A 88 28.44 1.98 -14.32
CA GLN A 88 27.89 2.04 -15.67
C GLN A 88 28.74 2.91 -16.62
N ASN A 89 29.72 3.68 -16.11
CA ASN A 89 30.59 4.54 -16.93
C ASN A 89 29.77 5.40 -17.92
N GLY A 90 28.73 6.06 -17.40
CA GLY A 90 27.78 6.85 -18.17
C GLY A 90 28.35 8.22 -18.59
N VAL A 91 27.64 8.90 -19.49
CA VAL A 91 28.10 10.13 -20.16
C VAL A 91 28.58 11.21 -19.17
N GLY A 92 29.84 11.63 -19.34
CA GLY A 92 30.53 12.63 -18.51
C GLY A 92 30.96 12.13 -17.12
N GLY A 93 30.75 10.86 -16.77
CA GLY A 93 31.24 10.26 -15.53
C GLY A 93 32.72 9.84 -15.59
N PRO A 94 33.32 9.46 -14.44
CA PRO A 94 34.66 8.88 -14.41
C PRO A 94 34.65 7.43 -14.93
N LYS A 95 35.71 7.02 -15.63
CA LYS A 95 35.85 5.65 -16.17
C LYS A 95 35.90 4.61 -15.05
N TYR A 96 35.00 3.62 -15.10
CA TYR A 96 35.03 2.47 -14.20
C TYR A 96 36.34 1.69 -14.29
N LEU A 97 36.99 1.44 -13.14
CA LEU A 97 38.33 0.83 -13.06
C LEU A 97 38.32 -0.66 -12.72
N ASN A 98 37.17 -1.33 -12.79
CA ASN A 98 37.00 -2.74 -12.40
C ASN A 98 37.37 -3.02 -10.93
N ASP A 99 37.19 -2.03 -10.07
CA ASP A 99 37.69 -1.92 -8.70
C ASP A 99 36.65 -2.27 -7.61
N ILE A 100 35.40 -2.52 -7.98
CA ILE A 100 34.35 -3.04 -7.09
C ILE A 100 34.23 -4.57 -7.26
N HIS A 101 34.17 -5.29 -6.14
CA HIS A 101 34.01 -6.74 -6.08
C HIS A 101 32.54 -7.16 -5.87
N LYS A 102 31.86 -6.59 -4.88
CA LYS A 102 30.41 -6.71 -4.65
C LYS A 102 29.77 -5.36 -4.34
N LEU A 103 28.49 -5.22 -4.66
CA LEU A 103 27.64 -4.09 -4.24
C LEU A 103 26.44 -4.60 -3.43
N VAL A 104 26.24 -4.06 -2.24
CA VAL A 104 25.00 -4.19 -1.47
C VAL A 104 24.34 -2.82 -1.40
N THR A 105 23.15 -2.67 -1.98
CA THR A 105 22.33 -1.47 -1.79
C THR A 105 21.30 -1.68 -0.68
N VAL A 106 21.01 -0.61 0.06
CA VAL A 106 19.95 -0.54 1.09
C VAL A 106 18.99 0.57 0.68
N ASN A 107 17.68 0.28 0.66
CA ASN A 107 16.55 1.16 0.33
C ASN A 107 16.85 2.16 -0.81
N THR A 108 17.57 1.70 -1.84
CA THR A 108 18.09 2.57 -2.89
C THR A 108 17.03 2.77 -3.98
N PRO A 109 16.62 4.01 -4.30
CA PRO A 109 15.61 4.26 -5.34
C PRO A 109 16.15 4.01 -6.76
N HIS A 110 16.25 2.74 -7.17
CA HIS A 110 16.83 2.36 -8.47
C HIS A 110 16.00 2.85 -9.67
N SER A 111 14.72 3.17 -9.47
CA SER A 111 13.80 3.75 -10.46
C SER A 111 13.41 5.20 -10.14
N GLY A 112 14.15 5.90 -9.27
CA GLY A 112 13.75 7.19 -8.72
C GLY A 112 12.71 7.06 -7.59
N SER A 113 12.18 8.19 -7.12
CA SER A 113 11.09 8.22 -6.12
C SER A 113 9.97 9.20 -6.51
N PRO A 114 8.68 8.81 -6.41
CA PRO A 114 7.56 9.73 -6.59
C PRO A 114 7.45 10.73 -5.45
N TRP A 115 8.02 10.43 -4.27
CA TRP A 115 8.18 11.42 -3.20
C TRP A 115 9.03 12.59 -3.67
N ALA A 116 10.11 12.34 -4.42
CA ALA A 116 10.92 13.41 -5.02
C ALA A 116 10.15 14.23 -6.07
N ASN A 117 9.23 13.63 -6.85
CA ASN A 117 8.35 14.38 -7.76
C ASN A 117 7.36 15.30 -7.01
N ILE A 118 6.74 14.81 -5.93
CA ILE A 118 5.81 15.59 -5.09
C ILE A 118 6.53 16.76 -4.43
N VAL A 119 7.76 16.52 -3.98
CA VAL A 119 8.53 17.40 -3.10
C VAL A 119 9.49 18.32 -3.87
N GLY A 120 9.78 17.99 -5.13
CA GLY A 120 10.58 18.79 -6.04
C GLY A 120 9.85 19.98 -6.68
N ASP A 121 8.53 20.10 -6.54
CA ASP A 121 7.81 21.33 -6.92
C ASP A 121 8.19 22.46 -5.95
N LYS A 122 8.49 23.64 -6.50
CA LYS A 122 9.53 24.52 -5.93
C LYS A 122 8.98 25.53 -4.93
N ASP A 123 8.19 25.05 -3.97
CA ASP A 123 7.64 25.85 -2.89
C ASP A 123 8.72 26.26 -1.88
N LYS A 124 8.62 27.52 -1.44
CA LYS A 124 9.37 28.09 -0.33
C LYS A 124 9.01 27.43 0.99
N PHE A 125 7.76 27.00 1.20
CA PHE A 125 7.36 26.32 2.44
C PHE A 125 8.18 25.05 2.62
N PHE A 126 8.22 24.18 1.59
CA PHE A 126 9.02 22.96 1.68
C PHE A 126 10.53 23.26 1.76
N LYS A 127 10.99 24.35 1.13
CA LYS A 127 12.38 24.81 1.34
C LYS A 127 12.68 25.14 2.79
N TRP A 128 11.79 25.91 3.42
CA TRP A 128 11.89 26.32 4.81
C TRP A 128 11.84 25.11 5.74
N PHE A 129 10.90 24.18 5.50
CA PHE A 129 10.76 22.95 6.27
C PHE A 129 12.03 22.09 6.27
N MET A 130 12.67 21.88 5.11
CA MET A 130 13.89 21.05 5.03
C MET A 130 15.15 21.76 5.52
N ASN A 131 15.26 23.07 5.30
CA ASN A 131 16.29 23.88 5.94
C ASN A 131 16.17 23.79 7.47
N TRP A 132 14.94 23.80 8.01
CA TRP A 132 14.64 23.73 9.44
C TRP A 132 14.87 22.32 10.04
N GLN A 133 14.39 21.26 9.38
CA GLN A 133 14.46 19.88 9.91
C GLN A 133 15.82 19.20 9.69
N PHE A 134 16.58 19.57 8.66
CA PHE A 134 17.83 18.87 8.31
C PHE A 134 19.05 19.78 8.13
N ASP A 135 18.91 21.11 8.11
CA ASP A 135 19.96 22.04 7.66
C ASP A 135 20.47 21.68 6.25
N LYS A 136 19.55 21.44 5.30
CA LYS A 136 19.87 21.09 3.91
C LYS A 136 18.94 21.80 2.95
N ASN A 137 19.50 22.31 1.85
CA ASN A 137 18.72 22.82 0.72
C ASN A 137 18.18 21.63 -0.09
N PRO A 138 16.86 21.35 -0.12
CA PRO A 138 16.33 20.23 -0.91
C PRO A 138 16.48 20.48 -2.43
N TYR A 139 16.57 21.74 -2.85
CA TYR A 139 16.77 22.17 -4.23
C TYR A 139 18.25 22.51 -4.51
N ASN A 140 19.16 21.60 -4.17
CA ASN A 140 20.58 21.67 -4.56
C ASN A 140 20.95 20.65 -5.66
N GLY A 141 19.94 19.91 -6.18
CA GLY A 141 20.04 19.08 -7.36
C GLY A 141 19.91 17.56 -7.13
N ALA A 142 20.15 17.04 -5.93
CA ALA A 142 20.00 15.60 -5.65
C ALA A 142 18.53 15.15 -5.71
N LEU A 143 17.59 15.99 -5.24
CA LEU A 143 16.16 15.68 -5.25
C LEU A 143 15.54 15.91 -6.63
N ASP A 144 16.00 16.93 -7.36
CA ASP A 144 15.71 17.09 -8.78
C ASP A 144 16.12 15.81 -9.53
N ASP A 145 17.39 15.42 -9.48
CA ASP A 145 17.94 14.22 -10.15
C ASP A 145 17.29 12.89 -9.69
N LEU A 146 16.63 12.85 -8.52
CA LEU A 146 15.97 11.65 -7.97
C LEU A 146 14.53 11.43 -8.52
N SER A 147 13.93 12.46 -9.12
CA SER A 147 12.54 12.43 -9.54
C SER A 147 12.29 11.44 -10.69
N ILE A 148 11.16 10.74 -10.68
CA ILE A 148 10.75 9.83 -11.76
C ILE A 148 10.62 10.64 -13.06
N GLY A 149 11.18 10.10 -14.15
CA GLY A 149 11.20 10.73 -15.47
C GLY A 149 12.42 11.61 -15.73
N GLU A 150 13.21 11.95 -14.71
CA GLU A 150 14.40 12.78 -14.89
C GLU A 150 15.55 12.02 -15.54
N ALA A 151 16.32 12.72 -16.37
CA ALA A 151 17.36 12.12 -17.21
C ALA A 151 18.47 11.42 -16.41
N ALA A 152 18.68 11.83 -15.15
CA ALA A 152 19.62 11.19 -14.24
C ALA A 152 19.20 9.75 -13.87
N ILE A 153 17.90 9.50 -13.70
CA ILE A 153 17.33 8.15 -13.49
C ILE A 153 17.13 7.45 -14.84
N ASP A 154 16.31 8.03 -15.72
CA ASP A 154 15.82 7.32 -16.90
C ASP A 154 16.90 7.08 -17.96
N SER A 155 17.77 8.07 -18.20
CA SER A 155 18.72 8.05 -19.33
C SER A 155 20.15 7.68 -18.93
N LEU A 156 20.59 8.07 -17.73
CA LEU A 156 21.96 7.82 -17.24
C LEU A 156 22.05 6.59 -16.32
N LEU A 157 21.11 6.41 -15.39
CA LEU A 157 21.09 5.28 -14.47
C LEU A 157 20.41 4.04 -15.07
N ASN A 158 19.36 4.20 -15.86
CA ASN A 158 18.56 3.09 -16.41
C ASN A 158 18.53 3.03 -17.95
N GLY A 159 19.34 3.85 -18.62
CA GLY A 159 19.50 3.88 -20.08
C GLY A 159 20.40 2.76 -20.65
N PRO A 160 20.93 2.92 -21.89
CA PRO A 160 21.65 1.85 -22.60
C PRO A 160 22.88 1.26 -21.90
N ASP A 161 23.49 2.01 -20.98
CA ASP A 161 24.64 1.58 -20.17
C ASP A 161 24.25 0.76 -18.92
N LEU A 162 22.96 0.45 -18.74
CA LEU A 162 22.47 -0.38 -17.65
C LEU A 162 23.17 -1.75 -17.61
N ASN A 163 23.80 -2.07 -16.48
CA ASN A 163 24.59 -3.28 -16.27
C ASN A 163 25.75 -3.50 -17.28
N LYS A 164 26.31 -2.43 -17.84
CA LYS A 164 27.50 -2.44 -18.73
C LYS A 164 28.68 -3.20 -18.11
N ASN A 165 28.95 -2.96 -16.82
CA ASN A 165 29.93 -3.73 -16.05
C ASN A 165 29.20 -4.65 -15.05
N LYS A 166 29.51 -5.95 -15.09
CA LYS A 166 28.87 -6.97 -14.25
C LYS A 166 29.52 -7.07 -12.86
N VAL A 167 29.07 -6.21 -11.94
CA VAL A 167 29.39 -6.33 -10.51
C VAL A 167 28.32 -7.18 -9.82
N PRO A 168 28.68 -8.30 -9.16
CA PRO A 168 27.77 -9.09 -8.32
C PRO A 168 27.08 -8.20 -7.28
N SER A 169 25.75 -8.11 -7.36
CA SER A 169 24.97 -7.12 -6.62
C SER A 169 23.82 -7.76 -5.81
N HIS A 170 23.51 -7.19 -4.65
CA HIS A 170 22.38 -7.57 -3.79
C HIS A 170 21.61 -6.32 -3.33
N VAL A 171 20.29 -6.43 -3.16
CA VAL A 171 19.44 -5.34 -2.62
C VAL A 171 18.87 -5.72 -1.26
N ILE A 172 18.94 -4.83 -0.29
CA ILE A 172 18.18 -4.88 0.96
C ILE A 172 17.09 -3.80 0.87
N TYR A 173 15.85 -4.16 1.16
CA TYR A 173 14.70 -3.27 1.05
C TYR A 173 13.73 -3.45 2.22
N THR A 174 13.02 -2.39 2.57
CA THR A 174 11.98 -2.40 3.60
C THR A 174 10.67 -1.86 3.04
N VAL A 175 9.55 -2.20 3.68
CA VAL A 175 8.30 -1.46 3.55
C VAL A 175 7.86 -1.09 4.96
N ASP A 176 7.31 0.10 5.14
CA ASP A 176 6.91 0.55 6.46
C ASP A 176 5.52 -0.01 6.77
N THR A 177 5.48 -1.03 7.62
CA THR A 177 4.24 -1.55 8.17
C THR A 177 3.73 -0.53 9.19
N ILE A 178 3.01 0.47 8.71
CA ILE A 178 2.29 1.44 9.54
C ILE A 178 1.56 0.64 10.64
N PRO A 179 1.83 0.88 11.94
CA PRO A 179 1.48 -0.13 12.94
C PRO A 179 -0.04 -0.34 13.03
N ALA A 180 -0.47 -1.52 13.48
CA ALA A 180 -1.85 -1.99 13.35
C ALA A 180 -2.98 -1.04 13.83
N TRP A 181 -2.67 -0.04 14.66
CA TRP A 181 -3.61 1.04 14.99
C TRP A 181 -4.06 1.87 13.76
N ALA A 182 -3.27 1.88 12.68
CA ALA A 182 -3.60 2.53 11.42
C ALA A 182 -4.42 1.66 10.45
N GLU A 183 -4.49 0.34 10.63
CA GLU A 183 -5.35 -0.53 9.80
C GLU A 183 -6.83 -0.30 10.10
N PHE A 184 -7.17 0.17 11.31
CA PHE A 184 -8.49 0.67 11.70
C PHE A 184 -8.96 1.90 10.89
N ALA A 185 -8.10 2.51 10.05
CA ALA A 185 -8.45 3.68 9.24
C ALA A 185 -8.88 3.34 7.79
N ASN A 186 -8.98 2.06 7.41
CA ASN A 186 -9.05 1.65 5.99
C ASN A 186 -10.47 1.64 5.33
N GLU A 187 -11.55 2.05 5.99
CA GLU A 187 -12.93 1.64 5.60
C GLU A 187 -13.77 2.50 4.61
N ARG A 188 -13.39 3.73 4.14
CA ARG A 188 -14.44 4.72 3.70
C ARG A 188 -14.22 5.65 2.45
N ILE A 189 -15.19 5.58 1.49
CA ILE A 189 -15.79 6.65 0.61
C ILE A 189 -14.99 7.13 -0.63
N ILE A 190 -15.65 7.60 -1.73
CA ILE A 190 -15.17 7.88 -3.14
C ILE A 190 -15.60 9.33 -3.62
N LYS A 191 -15.05 10.15 -4.56
CA LYS A 191 -13.89 10.21 -5.53
C LYS A 191 -13.73 11.63 -6.19
N PHE A 192 -12.63 11.93 -6.91
CA PHE A 192 -12.46 12.76 -8.17
C PHE A 192 -11.47 13.99 -8.23
N THR A 193 -11.69 14.99 -9.12
CA THR A 193 -10.65 15.67 -9.98
C THR A 193 -11.14 16.96 -10.71
N THR A 194 -10.40 17.97 -11.25
CA THR A 194 -8.98 18.46 -11.24
C THR A 194 -8.78 19.79 -12.08
N SER A 195 -7.73 20.59 -11.79
CA SER A 195 -6.90 21.48 -12.69
C SER A 195 -7.38 22.91 -13.12
N PRO A 196 -6.46 23.88 -13.46
CA PRO A 196 -5.13 24.24 -12.89
C PRO A 196 -4.71 25.78 -12.91
N ILE A 197 -3.42 26.13 -12.57
CA ILE A 197 -2.62 27.41 -12.85
C ILE A 197 -2.78 28.61 -11.85
N ARG A 198 -1.78 29.44 -11.39
CA ARG A 198 -0.27 29.53 -11.35
C ARG A 198 0.26 30.44 -10.16
N LEU A 199 1.49 31.03 -10.18
CA LEU A 199 2.32 31.52 -9.02
C LEU A 199 3.30 32.71 -9.29
N LYS A 200 4.02 33.27 -8.25
CA LYS A 200 5.36 33.98 -8.37
C LYS A 200 6.21 34.31 -7.08
N SER A 201 7.48 33.82 -6.99
CA SER A 201 8.75 34.42 -6.40
C SER A 201 8.94 34.81 -4.89
N LYS A 202 10.14 34.84 -4.23
CA LYS A 202 11.44 34.09 -4.39
C LYS A 202 12.34 33.80 -3.10
N PRO A 203 12.78 34.74 -2.20
CA PRO A 203 14.04 34.58 -1.37
C PRO A 203 13.97 34.94 0.16
N TYR A 204 15.02 34.98 1.03
CA TYR A 204 16.16 34.06 1.41
C TYR A 204 17.06 34.57 2.60
N LEU A 205 17.47 33.68 3.56
CA LEU A 205 18.80 33.68 4.27
C LEU A 205 19.10 32.31 4.96
N ASN A 206 20.15 32.14 5.79
CA ASN A 206 20.83 30.85 6.09
C ASN A 206 21.56 30.78 7.48
N ILE A 207 21.72 29.60 8.12
CA ILE A 207 22.77 29.17 9.13
C ILE A 207 22.47 27.75 9.71
N GLN A 208 23.48 27.05 10.25
CA GLN A 208 23.52 25.58 10.46
C GLN A 208 23.40 25.01 11.89
N GLY A 209 22.97 23.74 12.00
CA GLY A 209 23.69 22.71 12.79
C GLY A 209 23.04 22.08 14.03
N ALA A 210 22.40 20.91 13.86
CA ALA A 210 22.31 19.79 14.84
C ALA A 210 21.72 18.53 14.15
N ALA A 211 21.94 17.32 14.68
CA ALA A 211 21.36 16.08 14.14
C ALA A 211 20.56 15.32 15.22
N GLY A 212 19.28 15.00 14.94
CA GLY A 212 18.45 14.21 15.85
C GLY A 212 16.95 14.23 15.56
N MET A 213 16.47 13.22 14.82
CA MET A 213 15.06 12.87 14.56
C MET A 213 14.17 13.93 13.86
N PHE A 214 13.03 13.46 13.35
CA PHE A 214 11.84 14.29 13.15
C PHE A 214 11.41 14.79 14.54
N ASN A 215 11.66 16.05 14.84
CA ASN A 215 11.51 16.59 16.20
C ASN A 215 11.19 18.10 16.12
N PRO A 216 9.91 18.50 16.24
CA PRO A 216 9.51 19.89 16.11
C PRO A 216 9.88 20.77 17.30
N TYR A 217 10.56 20.26 18.33
CA TYR A 217 10.75 20.93 19.62
C TYR A 217 12.10 21.67 19.75
N ALA A 218 13.08 21.36 18.91
CA ALA A 218 14.46 21.81 19.06
C ALA A 218 14.74 23.31 18.79
N LEU A 219 13.79 24.09 18.25
CA LEU A 219 14.06 25.44 17.70
C LEU A 219 13.25 26.61 18.30
N ALA A 220 12.58 26.40 19.44
CA ALA A 220 12.02 27.51 20.23
C ALA A 220 13.10 28.38 20.93
N ALA A 221 14.34 27.87 21.05
CA ALA A 221 15.40 28.44 21.90
C ALA A 221 16.23 29.58 21.29
N LYS A 222 16.02 29.97 20.02
CA LYS A 222 16.83 30.99 19.32
C LYS A 222 15.95 31.90 18.47
N GLY A 223 15.19 32.77 19.13
CA GLY A 223 14.24 33.67 18.49
C GLY A 223 14.89 34.74 17.60
N GLY A 224 14.20 35.13 16.53
CA GLY A 224 14.59 36.27 15.70
C GLY A 224 14.16 36.21 14.23
N LEU A 225 12.88 36.51 13.95
CA LEU A 225 12.45 37.31 12.79
C LEU A 225 10.93 37.55 12.82
N PHE A 226 10.53 38.81 12.95
CA PHE A 226 9.14 39.26 12.81
C PHE A 226 8.76 39.40 11.32
N GLY A 227 7.51 39.05 10.95
CA GLY A 227 6.89 39.53 9.71
C GLY A 227 6.27 38.46 8.80
N LEU A 228 4.94 38.38 8.84
CA LEU A 228 4.00 37.65 7.96
C LEU A 228 4.47 37.36 6.51
N LYS A 229 4.24 36.12 6.04
CA LYS A 229 3.88 35.82 4.63
C LYS A 229 3.22 34.45 4.44
N TYR A 230 2.18 34.44 3.60
CA TYR A 230 1.35 33.31 3.19
C TYR A 230 2.07 32.35 2.21
N TYR A 231 1.75 31.05 2.25
CA TYR A 231 2.19 30.03 1.29
C TYR A 231 1.04 29.07 0.92
N LEU A 232 1.10 28.47 -0.28
CA LEU A 232 -0.10 28.02 -1.01
C LEU A 232 0.18 26.72 -1.77
N PHE A 233 -0.22 25.60 -1.17
CA PHE A 233 -0.08 24.27 -1.77
C PHE A 233 -1.18 24.01 -2.81
N ARG A 234 -0.81 23.46 -3.97
CA ARG A 234 -1.78 23.10 -5.03
C ARG A 234 -1.48 21.73 -5.64
N LYS A 235 -2.56 21.01 -5.97
CA LYS A 235 -2.64 19.70 -6.65
C LYS A 235 -2.22 18.45 -5.86
N ILE A 236 -3.13 17.96 -5.01
CA ILE A 236 -3.24 16.52 -4.71
C ILE A 236 -4.75 16.14 -4.49
N PRO A 237 -5.47 15.53 -5.49
CA PRO A 237 -6.94 15.20 -5.46
C PRO A 237 -7.52 13.87 -4.86
N CYS A 238 -6.96 12.69 -5.22
CA CYS A 238 -7.42 11.28 -4.97
C CYS A 238 -8.79 10.79 -5.47
N PRO A 239 -8.87 9.49 -5.79
CA PRO A 239 -9.99 8.68 -5.33
C PRO A 239 -9.98 8.68 -3.80
N TYR A 240 -10.99 9.28 -3.18
CA TYR A 240 -11.15 9.24 -1.71
C TYR A 240 -11.05 7.78 -1.20
N ASP A 241 -11.47 6.82 -2.04
CA ASP A 241 -11.64 5.41 -1.70
C ASP A 241 -10.29 4.68 -1.69
N SER A 242 -9.62 4.83 -0.56
CA SER A 242 -8.39 4.16 -0.18
C SER A 242 -8.10 4.44 1.30
N GLY A 243 -7.88 3.39 2.07
CA GLY A 243 -7.10 3.50 3.31
C GLY A 243 -5.69 4.02 3.05
N LEU A 244 -4.97 4.44 4.10
CA LEU A 244 -3.66 5.09 3.94
C LEU A 244 -2.67 4.25 3.12
N GLN A 245 -2.69 2.92 3.28
CA GLN A 245 -1.89 1.98 2.49
C GLN A 245 -2.23 2.02 0.98
N ASP A 246 -3.49 2.22 0.60
CA ASP A 246 -3.87 2.31 -0.82
C ASP A 246 -3.64 3.71 -1.40
N CYS A 247 -3.70 4.76 -0.60
CA CYS A 247 -3.19 6.08 -0.99
C CYS A 247 -1.70 5.99 -1.31
N LEU A 248 -0.92 5.35 -0.43
CA LEU A 248 0.51 5.12 -0.62
C LEU A 248 0.78 4.21 -1.83
N ARG A 249 0.07 3.09 -2.01
CA ARG A 249 0.20 2.24 -3.20
C ARG A 249 -0.14 2.97 -4.51
N LYS A 250 -1.03 3.98 -4.48
CA LYS A 250 -1.29 4.85 -5.64
C LYS A 250 -0.20 5.94 -5.85
N VAL A 251 0.41 6.49 -4.78
CA VAL A 251 1.59 7.38 -4.87
C VAL A 251 2.80 6.64 -5.45
N PHE A 252 3.07 5.45 -4.91
CA PHE A 252 4.32 4.71 -5.09
C PHE A 252 4.26 3.65 -6.20
N GLY A 253 3.07 3.32 -6.69
CA GLY A 253 2.81 2.26 -7.66
C GLY A 253 2.85 0.84 -7.08
N SER A 254 3.30 0.70 -5.84
CA SER A 254 3.43 -0.54 -5.07
C SER A 254 3.63 -0.21 -3.58
N GLU A 255 3.98 -1.20 -2.76
CA GLU A 255 4.29 -0.98 -1.33
C GLU A 255 5.52 -0.08 -1.15
N SER A 256 5.67 0.55 0.02
CA SER A 256 6.63 1.65 0.23
C SER A 256 7.10 1.74 1.68
N ASP A 257 8.27 2.33 1.89
CA ASP A 257 8.78 2.78 3.20
C ASP A 257 8.48 4.26 3.49
N LEU A 258 7.39 4.76 2.88
CA LEU A 258 6.96 6.17 2.82
C LEU A 258 7.88 7.11 2.04
N ILE A 259 9.07 6.67 1.62
CA ILE A 259 10.05 7.47 0.88
C ILE A 259 10.37 6.85 -0.50
N VAL A 260 10.37 5.53 -0.63
CA VAL A 260 10.71 4.78 -1.85
C VAL A 260 9.84 3.51 -1.98
N SER A 261 9.29 3.27 -3.18
CA SER A 261 8.52 2.06 -3.48
C SER A 261 9.38 0.79 -3.51
N ASP A 262 8.85 -0.35 -3.10
CA ASP A 262 9.57 -1.63 -3.07
C ASP A 262 10.12 -2.00 -4.45
N ILE A 263 9.35 -1.73 -5.52
CA ILE A 263 9.78 -1.93 -6.92
C ILE A 263 11.03 -1.11 -7.25
N SER A 264 11.12 0.13 -6.74
CA SER A 264 12.31 0.98 -6.90
C SER A 264 13.45 0.50 -6.01
N GLN A 265 13.18 0.13 -4.74
CA GLN A 265 14.21 -0.38 -3.82
C GLN A 265 14.85 -1.69 -4.30
N ARG A 266 14.04 -2.58 -4.90
CA ARG A 266 14.49 -3.89 -5.37
C ARG A 266 15.31 -3.85 -6.67
N GLY A 267 15.24 -2.74 -7.42
CA GLY A 267 15.99 -2.58 -8.67
C GLY A 267 15.85 -3.73 -9.68
N GLY A 268 14.68 -4.40 -9.69
CA GLY A 268 14.40 -5.56 -10.54
C GLY A 268 14.99 -6.90 -10.08
N MET A 269 15.55 -7.00 -8.87
CA MET A 269 16.09 -8.27 -8.35
C MET A 269 15.01 -9.13 -7.67
N THR A 270 14.93 -10.40 -8.09
CA THR A 270 14.07 -11.41 -7.48
C THR A 270 14.80 -12.23 -6.42
N ASN A 271 15.92 -12.85 -6.79
CA ASN A 271 16.60 -13.85 -5.95
C ASN A 271 17.71 -13.24 -5.08
N ALA A 272 18.33 -12.16 -5.56
CA ALA A 272 19.40 -11.42 -4.87
C ALA A 272 18.85 -10.22 -4.08
N ALA A 273 17.75 -10.45 -3.35
CA ALA A 273 17.02 -9.43 -2.63
C ALA A 273 16.65 -9.93 -1.22
N THR A 274 16.96 -9.16 -0.18
CA THR A 274 16.51 -9.41 1.19
C THR A 274 15.49 -8.36 1.59
N PHE A 275 14.29 -8.82 1.94
CA PHE A 275 13.27 -8.00 2.58
C PHE A 275 13.50 -7.96 4.09
N ILE A 276 13.36 -6.78 4.70
CA ILE A 276 13.30 -6.63 6.16
C ILE A 276 12.00 -5.88 6.52
N PRO A 277 11.05 -6.50 7.25
CA PRO A 277 9.78 -5.87 7.59
C PRO A 277 9.94 -4.82 8.70
N SER A 278 8.98 -3.90 8.78
CA SER A 278 8.75 -3.03 9.95
C SER A 278 9.93 -2.13 10.34
N LEU A 279 10.71 -1.68 9.36
CA LEU A 279 11.82 -0.75 9.54
C LEU A 279 11.64 0.52 8.69
N ASN A 280 11.63 1.67 9.37
CA ASN A 280 11.63 3.00 8.78
C ASN A 280 12.92 3.27 7.98
N HIS A 281 12.77 3.82 6.77
CA HIS A 281 13.84 4.17 5.82
C HIS A 281 15.02 4.94 6.46
N LEU A 282 14.76 5.85 7.41
CA LEU A 282 15.81 6.69 8.01
C LEU A 282 16.71 5.93 8.99
N ASN A 283 16.20 4.85 9.61
CA ASN A 283 16.91 4.07 10.63
C ASN A 283 17.42 2.71 10.11
N VAL A 284 17.10 2.34 8.86
CA VAL A 284 17.41 1.01 8.31
C VAL A 284 18.90 0.63 8.37
N CYS A 285 19.81 1.61 8.25
CA CYS A 285 21.25 1.34 8.18
C CYS A 285 21.91 1.05 9.54
N SER A 286 21.28 1.46 10.65
CA SER A 286 21.71 1.17 12.03
C SER A 286 20.87 0.07 12.69
N ALA A 287 19.82 -0.42 12.04
CA ALA A 287 19.00 -1.52 12.53
C ALA A 287 19.77 -2.86 12.51
N GLU A 288 19.71 -3.61 13.61
CA GLU A 288 20.48 -4.85 13.77
C GLU A 288 20.25 -5.91 12.67
N PRO A 289 19.01 -6.20 12.22
CA PRO A 289 18.79 -7.18 11.14
C PRO A 289 19.50 -6.81 9.84
N THR A 290 19.55 -5.51 9.51
CA THR A 290 20.30 -5.00 8.35
C THR A 290 21.79 -5.22 8.53
N MET A 291 22.34 -4.89 9.71
CA MET A 291 23.77 -5.05 9.99
C MET A 291 24.22 -6.51 10.03
N GLN A 292 23.40 -7.41 10.58
CA GLN A 292 23.58 -8.85 10.51
C GLN A 292 23.62 -9.33 9.05
N ARG A 293 22.62 -8.96 8.23
CA ARG A 293 22.56 -9.37 6.82
C ARG A 293 23.72 -8.83 5.97
N ILE A 294 24.17 -7.60 6.21
CA ILE A 294 25.36 -7.06 5.55
C ILE A 294 26.62 -7.86 5.91
N GLN A 295 26.76 -8.29 7.17
CA GLN A 295 27.88 -9.14 7.62
C GLN A 295 27.86 -10.52 6.94
N GLU A 296 26.69 -11.12 6.72
CA GLU A 296 26.54 -12.35 5.93
C GLU A 296 26.96 -12.14 4.47
N LEU A 297 26.42 -11.10 3.81
CA LEU A 297 26.68 -10.78 2.41
C LEU A 297 28.17 -10.46 2.15
N PHE A 298 28.88 -9.86 3.12
CA PHE A 298 30.34 -9.71 3.05
C PHE A 298 31.09 -11.05 3.17
N ARG A 299 30.60 -11.99 4.01
CA ARG A 299 31.21 -13.33 4.18
C ARG A 299 30.97 -14.26 2.97
N ALA A 300 29.79 -14.23 2.37
CA ALA A 300 29.40 -15.04 1.21
C ALA A 300 30.26 -14.76 -0.04
N LYS A 301 30.40 -15.74 -0.94
CA LYS A 301 31.14 -15.57 -2.20
C LYS A 301 30.29 -14.83 -3.23
N SER A 302 30.96 -14.03 -4.06
CA SER A 302 30.40 -13.29 -5.22
C SER A 302 29.96 -14.17 -6.41
N PHE A 303 29.78 -15.47 -6.17
CA PHE A 303 29.26 -16.46 -7.11
C PHE A 303 28.19 -17.38 -6.51
N GLU A 304 27.82 -17.17 -5.24
CA GLU A 304 26.68 -17.85 -4.60
C GLU A 304 25.36 -17.12 -4.91
N ASN A 305 24.23 -17.80 -4.71
CA ASN A 305 22.91 -17.35 -5.18
C ASN A 305 22.44 -16.02 -4.56
N ASP A 306 23.06 -15.57 -3.47
CA ASP A 306 22.84 -14.25 -2.89
C ASP A 306 23.13 -13.08 -3.86
N PHE A 307 23.94 -13.24 -4.92
CA PHE A 307 24.35 -12.12 -5.78
C PHE A 307 23.85 -12.21 -7.23
N SER A 308 23.12 -11.17 -7.67
CA SER A 308 22.74 -10.98 -9.07
C SER A 308 23.97 -10.67 -9.91
N ARG A 309 24.23 -11.53 -10.90
CA ARG A 309 25.25 -11.34 -11.94
C ARG A 309 24.72 -10.62 -13.18
N ASN A 310 23.41 -10.67 -13.40
CA ASN A 310 22.75 -9.97 -14.51
C ASN A 310 22.76 -8.44 -14.27
N GLY A 311 22.66 -8.06 -12.99
CA GLY A 311 22.67 -6.69 -12.49
C GLY A 311 21.30 -6.23 -12.01
N PHE A 312 21.03 -4.94 -12.14
CA PHE A 312 19.75 -4.29 -11.82
C PHE A 312 18.87 -4.22 -13.08
N ASN A 313 17.62 -4.65 -13.01
CA ASN A 313 16.65 -4.48 -14.10
C ASN A 313 15.42 -3.69 -13.61
N PRO A 314 15.59 -2.45 -13.10
CA PRO A 314 14.53 -1.68 -12.47
C PRO A 314 13.36 -1.48 -13.42
N ALA A 315 12.15 -1.75 -12.94
CA ALA A 315 10.94 -1.41 -13.68
C ALA A 315 10.83 0.12 -13.79
N LYS A 316 10.50 0.62 -14.99
CA LYS A 316 10.28 2.05 -15.18
C LYS A 316 9.00 2.47 -14.47
N LEU A 317 9.13 3.29 -13.42
CA LEU A 317 7.99 3.89 -12.75
C LEU A 317 7.32 4.95 -13.62
N ARG A 318 6.07 5.26 -13.27
CA ARG A 318 5.31 6.41 -13.77
C ARG A 318 4.74 7.15 -12.56
N PHE A 319 4.71 8.47 -12.64
CA PHE A 319 4.09 9.33 -11.64
C PHE A 319 2.84 9.98 -12.25
N ASP A 320 1.69 9.85 -11.60
CA ASP A 320 0.39 10.37 -12.07
C ASP A 320 -0.30 11.16 -10.93
N PRO A 321 -0.37 12.51 -11.00
CA PRO A 321 -0.59 13.36 -9.83
C PRO A 321 -2.08 13.56 -9.48
N ILE A 322 -2.70 12.57 -8.83
CA ILE A 322 -4.14 12.57 -8.47
C ILE A 322 -4.39 12.09 -7.01
N LEU A 323 -3.90 12.72 -5.90
CA LEU A 323 -3.77 12.04 -4.55
C LEU A 323 -3.67 12.87 -3.18
N GLY A 324 -4.61 13.34 -2.31
CA GLY A 324 -6.07 13.60 -2.24
C GLY A 324 -6.74 13.68 -0.83
N THR A 325 -8.10 13.67 -0.71
CA THR A 325 -8.87 13.94 0.55
C THR A 325 -9.91 12.90 1.04
N GLN A 326 -9.93 12.68 2.37
CA GLN A 326 -11.12 12.52 3.24
C GLN A 326 -10.70 12.81 4.71
N ASN A 327 -11.65 12.93 5.66
CA ASN A 327 -11.47 13.69 6.90
C ASN A 327 -11.45 12.89 8.22
N ALA A 328 -10.85 13.48 9.27
CA ALA A 328 -10.86 12.95 10.65
C ALA A 328 -11.31 13.98 11.73
N ARG A 329 -12.21 13.52 12.60
CA ARG A 329 -12.68 14.13 13.88
C ARG A 329 -11.90 13.50 15.07
N ASN A 330 -11.91 14.01 16.30
CA ASN A 330 -12.65 15.14 16.91
C ASN A 330 -11.73 15.87 17.92
N ALA A 331 -12.22 16.91 18.60
CA ALA A 331 -11.38 17.77 19.45
C ALA A 331 -10.97 17.21 20.82
N THR A 332 -9.83 17.71 21.31
CA THR A 332 -9.41 17.75 22.72
C THR A 332 -9.64 19.15 23.28
N ASP A 333 -10.08 19.30 24.53
CA ASP A 333 -10.58 20.56 25.14
C ASP A 333 -9.59 21.72 25.31
N SER A 334 -8.40 21.65 24.69
CA SER A 334 -7.39 22.71 24.69
C SER A 334 -7.51 23.69 23.51
N ILE A 335 -8.15 23.33 22.39
CA ILE A 335 -8.33 24.22 21.22
C ILE A 335 -9.71 24.07 20.57
N ARG A 336 -10.18 25.14 19.91
CA ARG A 336 -11.48 25.16 19.23
C ARG A 336 -11.58 26.19 18.11
N ILE A 337 -12.15 25.80 16.97
CA ILE A 337 -12.71 26.71 15.97
C ILE A 337 -14.07 27.20 16.50
N VAL A 338 -14.17 28.48 16.78
CA VAL A 338 -15.38 29.14 17.32
C VAL A 338 -16.25 29.71 16.19
N ASP A 339 -15.61 30.12 15.09
CA ASP A 339 -16.22 30.73 13.90
C ASP A 339 -15.37 30.32 12.69
N PRO A 340 -15.94 29.88 11.55
CA PRO A 340 -17.36 29.66 11.30
C PRO A 340 -17.93 28.42 12.01
N GLY A 341 -19.23 28.46 12.28
CA GLY A 341 -19.98 27.35 12.86
C GLY A 341 -20.12 26.14 11.91
N TYR A 342 -20.24 24.95 12.48
CA TYR A 342 -20.25 23.67 11.75
C TYR A 342 -21.49 23.56 10.82
N GLY A 343 -21.27 23.73 9.51
CA GLY A 343 -22.31 23.71 8.48
C GLY A 343 -23.02 25.05 8.27
N GLN A 344 -22.42 26.16 8.71
CA GLN A 344 -22.91 27.51 8.41
C GLN A 344 -22.84 27.79 6.91
N ALA A 345 -23.84 28.49 6.35
CA ALA A 345 -23.92 28.79 4.92
C ALA A 345 -23.27 30.15 4.56
N PHE A 346 -22.58 30.19 3.43
CA PHE A 346 -21.99 31.38 2.80
C PHE A 346 -22.16 31.33 1.27
N ASN A 347 -21.81 32.42 0.57
CA ASN A 347 -21.79 32.50 -0.89
C ASN A 347 -20.35 32.57 -1.42
N ARG A 348 -20.20 32.34 -2.73
CA ARG A 348 -18.95 32.61 -3.44
C ARG A 348 -18.58 34.09 -3.32
N GLY A 349 -17.32 34.36 -2.99
CA GLY A 349 -16.82 35.71 -2.78
C GLY A 349 -17.01 36.30 -1.38
N ASP A 350 -17.82 35.69 -0.49
CA ASP A 350 -18.05 36.18 0.87
C ASP A 350 -16.77 36.18 1.73
N SER A 351 -16.70 37.06 2.73
CA SER A 351 -15.58 37.13 3.68
C SER A 351 -15.93 36.47 5.01
N VAL A 352 -15.69 35.17 5.10
CA VAL A 352 -15.82 34.35 6.31
C VAL A 352 -14.89 34.89 7.39
N ARG A 353 -15.41 35.15 8.59
CA ARG A 353 -14.57 35.34 9.78
C ARG A 353 -14.15 33.97 10.29
N VAL A 354 -12.86 33.83 10.60
CA VAL A 354 -12.30 32.62 11.19
C VAL A 354 -11.76 32.98 12.56
N THR A 355 -12.29 32.35 13.61
CA THR A 355 -11.93 32.56 15.01
C THR A 355 -11.52 31.22 15.60
N VAL A 356 -10.26 31.13 16.06
CA VAL A 356 -9.72 29.97 16.76
C VAL A 356 -9.33 30.40 18.17
N ARG A 357 -9.73 29.61 19.16
CA ARG A 357 -9.37 29.80 20.56
C ARG A 357 -8.58 28.63 21.10
N ALA A 358 -7.74 28.91 22.10
CA ALA A 358 -6.88 27.95 22.74
C ALA A 358 -6.73 28.22 24.24
N SER A 359 -6.45 27.18 25.01
CA SER A 359 -6.16 27.27 26.44
C SER A 359 -4.77 27.86 26.68
N SER A 360 -4.52 28.34 27.90
CA SER A 360 -3.27 29.00 28.31
C SER A 360 -2.01 28.12 28.33
N GLY A 361 -2.11 26.85 27.90
CA GLY A 361 -0.98 25.94 27.69
C GLY A 361 -0.54 25.80 26.23
N ILE A 362 -1.29 26.33 25.26
CA ILE A 362 -1.01 26.14 23.82
C ILE A 362 0.09 27.10 23.35
N ASN A 363 1.13 26.53 22.72
CA ASN A 363 2.33 27.26 22.32
C ASN A 363 2.31 27.63 20.84
N ARG A 364 1.85 26.69 19.99
CA ARG A 364 1.90 26.80 18.51
C ARG A 364 0.61 26.31 17.89
N MET A 365 0.12 27.00 16.86
CA MET A 365 -1.12 26.69 16.15
C MET A 365 -1.01 26.92 14.63
N MET A 366 -1.75 26.13 13.87
CA MET A 366 -1.94 26.27 12.42
C MET A 366 -3.36 25.85 12.04
N ILE A 367 -3.94 26.46 11.02
CA ILE A 367 -5.21 26.05 10.42
C ILE A 367 -5.04 25.81 8.92
N ALA A 368 -5.60 24.70 8.44
CA ALA A 368 -5.76 24.39 7.03
C ALA A 368 -7.22 24.57 6.61
N ILE A 369 -7.44 25.15 5.43
CA ILE A 369 -8.74 25.45 4.84
C ILE A 369 -8.80 24.79 3.46
N GLY A 370 -9.47 23.63 3.38
CA GLY A 370 -9.58 22.80 2.18
C GLY A 370 -10.92 22.96 1.47
N TYR A 371 -10.91 22.94 0.14
CA TYR A 371 -12.08 23.05 -0.74
C TYR A 371 -11.84 22.25 -2.02
N GLU A 372 -12.82 22.14 -2.93
CA GLU A 372 -12.74 21.20 -4.05
C GLU A 372 -11.53 21.42 -4.97
N ASN A 373 -11.04 22.66 -5.03
CA ASN A 373 -9.98 23.10 -5.95
C ASN A 373 -8.69 23.60 -5.26
N GLY A 374 -8.58 23.53 -3.92
CA GLY A 374 -7.45 24.10 -3.20
C GLY A 374 -7.35 23.77 -1.70
N LEU A 375 -6.21 24.16 -1.13
CA LEU A 375 -5.89 24.03 0.30
C LEU A 375 -5.02 25.22 0.72
N ASP A 376 -5.60 26.14 1.49
CA ASP A 376 -4.89 27.29 2.04
C ASP A 376 -4.50 27.01 3.50
N ALA A 377 -3.26 27.32 3.89
CA ALA A 377 -2.75 27.05 5.24
C ALA A 377 -2.22 28.33 5.91
N PHE A 378 -2.58 28.52 7.17
CA PHE A 378 -2.30 29.71 7.95
C PHE A 378 -1.69 29.32 9.30
N ALA A 379 -0.50 29.83 9.60
CA ALA A 379 -0.01 29.83 10.98
C ALA A 379 -0.90 30.76 11.83
N LEU A 380 -1.13 30.39 13.08
CA LEU A 380 -1.97 31.16 14.02
C LEU A 380 -1.12 31.60 15.20
N GLU A 381 -1.24 32.88 15.54
CA GLU A 381 -0.46 33.54 16.60
C GLU A 381 -1.37 33.86 17.80
N GLY A 382 -0.85 33.62 19.01
CA GLY A 382 -1.58 33.82 20.26
C GLY A 382 -2.71 32.83 20.52
N ASN A 383 -3.25 32.83 21.74
CA ASN A 383 -4.28 31.87 22.16
C ASN A 383 -5.64 32.12 21.50
N ASP A 384 -6.00 33.38 21.27
CA ASP A 384 -7.19 33.81 20.53
C ASP A 384 -6.76 34.40 19.19
N SER A 385 -6.93 33.65 18.11
CA SER A 385 -6.46 34.01 16.76
C SER A 385 -7.65 34.25 15.84
N VAL A 386 -7.73 35.45 15.24
CA VAL A 386 -8.86 35.89 14.40
C VAL A 386 -8.38 36.43 13.07
N PHE A 387 -8.89 35.89 11.97
CA PHE A 387 -8.63 36.38 10.62
C PHE A 387 -9.87 36.33 9.74
N ARG A 388 -9.74 36.72 8.47
CA ARG A 388 -10.79 36.63 7.46
C ARG A 388 -10.30 35.80 6.28
N PHE A 389 -11.13 34.86 5.85
CA PHE A 389 -10.93 34.06 4.65
C PHE A 389 -11.98 34.48 3.61
N LYS A 390 -11.55 34.86 2.39
CA LYS A 390 -12.49 35.10 1.29
C LYS A 390 -12.82 33.76 0.66
N VAL A 391 -14.10 33.38 0.58
CA VAL A 391 -14.56 32.23 -0.20
C VAL A 391 -14.07 32.39 -1.64
N PRO A 392 -13.22 31.49 -2.16
CA PRO A 392 -12.81 31.52 -3.56
C PRO A 392 -14.01 31.37 -4.48
N ASP A 393 -13.99 32.09 -5.60
CA ASP A 393 -15.13 32.15 -6.52
C ASP A 393 -15.32 30.82 -7.31
N ASP A 394 -14.38 29.87 -7.15
CA ASP A 394 -14.38 28.50 -7.69
C ASP A 394 -14.72 27.41 -6.65
N VAL A 395 -15.17 27.75 -5.44
CA VAL A 395 -15.73 26.77 -4.48
C VAL A 395 -17.14 26.35 -4.90
N LEU A 396 -17.39 25.04 -4.93
CA LEU A 396 -18.61 24.49 -5.50
C LEU A 396 -19.66 24.08 -4.46
N SER A 397 -19.23 23.63 -3.27
CA SER A 397 -20.13 23.14 -2.22
C SER A 397 -19.65 23.37 -0.79
N LYS A 398 -18.36 23.19 -0.47
CA LYS A 398 -17.89 23.17 0.92
C LYS A 398 -16.46 23.68 1.12
N LEU A 399 -16.26 24.31 2.27
CA LEU A 399 -14.96 24.78 2.77
C LEU A 399 -14.73 24.16 4.16
N TYR A 400 -13.70 23.33 4.27
CA TYR A 400 -13.35 22.53 5.46
C TYR A 400 -12.20 23.18 6.23
N PHE A 401 -12.39 23.43 7.51
CA PHE A 401 -11.43 24.08 8.40
C PHE A 401 -10.87 23.04 9.37
N LYS A 402 -9.54 22.89 9.45
CA LYS A 402 -8.87 21.96 10.37
C LYS A 402 -7.74 22.68 11.10
N VAL A 403 -7.89 22.88 12.41
CA VAL A 403 -6.82 23.41 13.28
C VAL A 403 -5.97 22.25 13.79
N PHE A 404 -4.67 22.50 13.86
CA PHE A 404 -3.66 21.69 14.55
C PHE A 404 -2.93 22.60 15.54
N ALA A 405 -2.66 22.10 16.75
CA ALA A 405 -1.94 22.84 17.78
C ALA A 405 -1.07 21.91 18.63
N VAL A 406 -0.11 22.50 19.33
CA VAL A 406 0.77 21.80 20.27
C VAL A 406 0.92 22.62 21.56
N ASP A 407 0.82 21.95 22.71
CA ASP A 407 0.96 22.56 24.03
C ASP A 407 2.43 22.70 24.50
N ASN A 408 2.62 23.27 25.69
CA ASN A 408 3.93 23.43 26.35
C ASN A 408 4.53 22.12 26.90
N ALA A 409 3.81 20.99 26.78
CA ALA A 409 4.24 19.66 27.17
C ALA A 409 4.28 18.71 25.95
N ASP A 410 4.37 19.28 24.75
CA ASP A 410 4.57 18.62 23.46
C ASP A 410 3.43 17.66 23.04
N ASN A 411 2.22 17.85 23.59
CA ASN A 411 1.01 17.11 23.21
C ASN A 411 0.33 17.74 21.98
N GLU A 412 -0.10 16.89 21.04
CA GLU A 412 -0.86 17.32 19.87
C GLU A 412 -2.36 17.48 20.14
N HIS A 413 -2.95 18.51 19.54
CA HIS A 413 -4.37 18.84 19.63
C HIS A 413 -4.90 19.23 18.26
N THR A 414 -6.15 18.86 17.93
CA THR A 414 -6.78 19.27 16.66
C THR A 414 -8.25 19.64 16.86
N ASP A 415 -8.81 20.47 15.99
CA ASP A 415 -10.27 20.68 15.88
C ASP A 415 -10.69 20.87 14.41
N SER A 416 -11.97 20.68 14.08
CA SER A 416 -12.50 20.72 12.71
C SER A 416 -13.88 21.37 12.60
N SER A 417 -14.00 22.36 11.71
CA SER A 417 -15.27 22.94 11.27
C SER A 417 -15.44 22.81 9.74
N PHE A 418 -16.60 23.15 9.21
CA PHE A 418 -16.80 23.34 7.77
C PHE A 418 -17.96 24.31 7.53
N ILE A 419 -18.02 24.91 6.33
CA ILE A 419 -19.15 25.70 5.85
C ILE A 419 -19.69 25.12 4.55
N THR A 420 -20.97 25.37 4.27
CA THR A 420 -21.59 25.12 2.98
C THR A 420 -21.57 26.41 2.13
N ILE A 421 -21.38 26.24 0.82
CA ILE A 421 -21.54 27.30 -0.17
C ILE A 421 -22.86 27.04 -0.91
N GLY A 422 -23.73 28.06 -0.92
CA GLY A 422 -25.06 27.97 -1.52
C GLY A 422 -25.01 27.58 -3.00
N ALA A 423 -25.99 26.77 -3.43
CA ALA A 423 -26.24 26.52 -4.84
C ALA A 423 -26.64 27.82 -5.56
N ASP A 424 -26.36 27.91 -6.85
CA ASP A 424 -26.90 29.00 -7.67
C ASP A 424 -28.44 28.86 -7.72
N PRO A 425 -29.22 29.89 -7.35
CA PRO A 425 -30.68 29.80 -7.24
C PRO A 425 -31.38 29.54 -8.60
N ASN A 426 -30.66 29.58 -9.72
CA ASN A 426 -31.18 29.27 -11.05
C ASN A 426 -31.02 27.78 -11.44
N LEU A 427 -30.36 26.95 -10.62
CA LEU A 427 -30.18 25.52 -10.89
C LEU A 427 -31.44 24.72 -10.57
N LEU A 428 -31.92 23.93 -11.54
CA LEU A 428 -33.05 23.03 -11.33
C LEU A 428 -32.58 21.74 -10.63
N LEU A 429 -33.45 21.19 -9.79
CA LEU A 429 -33.23 19.91 -9.11
C LEU A 429 -33.91 18.77 -9.89
N ASP A 430 -33.13 17.80 -10.34
CA ASP A 430 -33.60 16.65 -11.11
C ASP A 430 -34.11 15.53 -10.21
N SER A 431 -33.36 15.17 -9.17
CA SER A 431 -33.71 14.12 -8.21
C SER A 431 -32.99 14.31 -6.87
N ILE A 432 -33.36 13.50 -5.87
CA ILE A 432 -32.57 13.32 -4.65
C ILE A 432 -32.30 11.83 -4.41
N LYS A 433 -31.32 11.50 -3.57
CA LYS A 433 -31.09 10.14 -3.08
C LYS A 433 -30.58 10.13 -1.63
N ILE A 434 -31.11 9.24 -0.80
CA ILE A 434 -30.58 8.90 0.51
C ILE A 434 -29.43 7.90 0.34
N VAL A 435 -28.31 8.17 1.00
CA VAL A 435 -27.09 7.36 0.96
C VAL A 435 -26.70 7.01 2.39
N HIS A 436 -26.61 5.71 2.69
CA HIS A 436 -26.04 5.18 3.92
C HIS A 436 -24.60 4.67 3.64
N PRO A 437 -23.61 4.86 4.54
CA PRO A 437 -22.23 4.46 4.30
C PRO A 437 -22.00 2.95 4.23
N GLN A 438 -22.86 2.13 4.86
CA GLN A 438 -22.90 0.68 4.65
C GLN A 438 -23.93 0.39 3.55
N LYS A 439 -23.51 -0.35 2.52
CA LYS A 439 -23.96 -0.07 1.15
C LYS A 439 -25.25 -0.76 0.71
N ASP A 440 -25.63 -1.85 1.37
CA ASP A 440 -26.71 -2.75 0.92
C ASP A 440 -27.74 -3.10 2.02
N ASP A 441 -27.50 -2.70 3.27
CA ASP A 441 -28.36 -2.94 4.44
C ASP A 441 -28.15 -1.79 5.45
N MET A 442 -29.20 -1.02 5.82
CA MET A 442 -29.09 0.01 6.87
C MET A 442 -29.55 -0.54 8.22
N LYS A 443 -28.59 -1.10 8.98
CA LYS A 443 -28.85 -1.69 10.31
C LYS A 443 -28.28 -0.81 11.42
N ILE A 444 -29.05 -0.59 12.48
CA ILE A 444 -28.70 0.27 13.62
C ILE A 444 -28.96 -0.51 14.92
N ALA A 445 -28.05 -0.51 15.89
CA ALA A 445 -28.34 -1.12 17.19
C ALA A 445 -29.33 -0.25 18.00
N LEU A 446 -30.12 -0.88 18.87
CA LEU A 446 -31.07 -0.19 19.74
C LEU A 446 -30.35 0.82 20.64
N GLY A 447 -30.69 2.11 20.49
CA GLY A 447 -30.06 3.22 21.20
C GLY A 447 -28.90 3.89 20.45
N ASP A 448 -28.28 3.22 19.47
CA ASP A 448 -27.22 3.77 18.63
C ASP A 448 -27.76 4.73 17.56
N SER A 449 -26.86 5.45 16.89
CA SER A 449 -27.21 6.40 15.83
C SER A 449 -26.24 6.31 14.65
N THR A 450 -26.79 6.20 13.43
CA THR A 450 -26.04 6.34 12.18
C THR A 450 -26.28 7.72 11.55
N ARG A 451 -25.56 8.04 10.48
CA ARG A 451 -25.83 9.22 9.65
C ARG A 451 -26.11 8.79 8.22
N ILE A 452 -27.23 9.27 7.69
CA ILE A 452 -27.51 9.26 6.25
C ILE A 452 -27.01 10.56 5.62
N THR A 453 -26.80 10.54 4.31
CA THR A 453 -26.58 11.73 3.48
C THR A 453 -27.68 11.80 2.43
N THR A 454 -28.41 12.89 2.37
CA THR A 454 -29.32 13.18 1.25
C THR A 454 -28.56 13.97 0.20
N MET A 455 -28.34 13.35 -0.95
CA MET A 455 -27.74 13.97 -2.14
C MET A 455 -28.84 14.54 -3.03
N GLY A 456 -28.67 15.76 -3.54
CA GLY A 456 -29.48 16.35 -4.59
C GLY A 456 -28.72 16.39 -5.91
N TYR A 457 -29.36 15.93 -7.00
CA TYR A 457 -28.81 15.95 -8.34
C TYR A 457 -29.45 17.11 -9.10
N PHE A 458 -28.62 18.00 -9.65
CA PHE A 458 -29.07 19.25 -10.29
C PHE A 458 -28.74 19.25 -11.78
N SER A 459 -29.40 20.14 -12.52
CA SER A 459 -29.37 20.23 -13.98
C SER A 459 -28.01 20.60 -14.60
N ASP A 460 -26.99 20.90 -13.79
CA ASP A 460 -25.59 21.02 -14.21
C ASP A 460 -24.82 19.68 -14.17
N GLY A 461 -25.50 18.59 -13.82
CA GLY A 461 -24.93 17.25 -13.65
C GLY A 461 -24.19 17.04 -12.34
N ILE A 462 -24.17 18.03 -11.43
CA ILE A 462 -23.42 17.96 -10.17
C ILE A 462 -24.34 17.52 -9.02
N ALA A 463 -23.98 16.38 -8.42
CA ALA A 463 -24.59 15.90 -7.18
C ALA A 463 -24.03 16.68 -5.98
N ARG A 464 -24.91 17.23 -5.14
CA ARG A 464 -24.58 18.04 -3.96
C ARG A 464 -25.14 17.40 -2.70
N ASP A 465 -24.40 17.44 -1.60
CA ASP A 465 -24.94 17.05 -0.29
C ASP A 465 -25.87 18.15 0.23
N ILE A 466 -27.17 17.84 0.26
CA ILE A 466 -28.24 18.73 0.68
C ILE A 466 -28.76 18.41 2.09
N THR A 467 -28.18 17.45 2.82
CA THR A 467 -28.65 16.91 4.14
C THR A 467 -28.94 17.98 5.22
N ARG A 468 -28.42 19.19 5.05
CA ARG A 468 -28.54 20.34 5.97
C ARG A 468 -29.24 21.56 5.36
N GLU A 469 -29.71 21.48 4.12
CA GLU A 469 -30.50 22.53 3.49
C GLU A 469 -31.84 22.71 4.21
N THR A 470 -32.27 23.96 4.39
CA THR A 470 -33.41 24.33 5.27
C THR A 470 -34.75 23.76 4.83
N LEU A 471 -34.85 23.28 3.60
CA LEU A 471 -36.05 22.67 3.01
C LEU A 471 -35.97 21.13 2.93
N VAL A 472 -34.92 20.49 3.46
CA VAL A 472 -34.91 19.02 3.59
C VAL A 472 -35.76 18.62 4.78
N SER A 473 -36.76 17.79 4.50
CA SER A 473 -37.63 17.16 5.47
C SER A 473 -37.41 15.65 5.50
N TYR A 474 -37.52 15.07 6.69
CA TYR A 474 -37.46 13.62 6.91
C TYR A 474 -38.78 13.16 7.53
N THR A 475 -39.37 12.13 6.94
CA THR A 475 -40.57 11.46 7.42
C THR A 475 -40.28 9.97 7.57
N ARG A 476 -40.96 9.32 8.52
CA ARG A 476 -40.80 7.89 8.81
C ARG A 476 -42.16 7.20 8.81
N LEU A 477 -42.19 5.91 8.47
CA LEU A 477 -43.44 5.13 8.43
C LEU A 477 -43.93 4.74 9.83
N THR A 478 -43.03 4.55 10.79
CA THR A 478 -43.34 4.07 12.15
C THR A 478 -42.69 4.94 13.24
N ASN A 479 -42.29 4.36 14.36
CA ASN A 479 -41.50 5.01 15.42
C ASN A 479 -40.25 4.19 15.79
N THR A 480 -39.85 3.25 14.91
CA THR A 480 -38.68 2.39 15.08
C THR A 480 -37.39 3.22 15.12
N VAL A 481 -37.30 4.30 14.33
CA VAL A 481 -36.20 5.28 14.41
C VAL A 481 -36.65 6.71 14.73
N SER A 482 -35.70 7.57 15.05
CA SER A 482 -35.85 9.03 15.10
C SER A 482 -34.80 9.75 14.29
N VAL A 483 -35.18 10.87 13.67
CA VAL A 483 -34.28 11.72 12.89
C VAL A 483 -34.28 13.14 13.46
N PRO A 484 -33.61 13.39 14.61
CA PRO A 484 -33.63 14.67 15.31
C PRO A 484 -32.71 15.71 14.63
N LEU A 485 -33.00 16.03 13.37
CA LEU A 485 -32.27 16.93 12.46
C LEU A 485 -30.95 16.38 11.88
N GLU A 486 -30.47 17.08 10.83
CA GLU A 486 -29.16 16.91 10.17
C GLU A 486 -28.82 15.51 9.61
N GLY A 487 -29.82 14.68 9.30
CA GLY A 487 -29.61 13.32 8.76
C GLY A 487 -29.06 12.31 9.78
N ASN A 488 -29.06 12.64 11.08
CA ASN A 488 -28.71 11.71 12.15
C ASN A 488 -29.90 10.81 12.47
N VAL A 489 -29.75 9.48 12.39
CA VAL A 489 -30.84 8.50 12.52
C VAL A 489 -30.56 7.60 13.72
N LYS A 490 -31.41 7.66 14.75
CA LYS A 490 -31.27 6.90 16.00
C LYS A 490 -32.29 5.77 16.10
N GLY A 491 -31.82 4.55 16.41
CA GLY A 491 -32.69 3.41 16.70
C GLY A 491 -33.39 3.55 18.06
N LEU A 492 -34.71 3.42 18.10
CA LEU A 492 -35.54 3.59 19.30
C LEU A 492 -36.28 2.31 19.73
N ILE A 493 -36.66 1.46 18.79
CA ILE A 493 -37.39 0.20 19.01
C ILE A 493 -36.79 -0.83 18.06
N VAL A 494 -36.63 -2.09 18.47
CA VAL A 494 -36.20 -3.19 17.57
C VAL A 494 -37.30 -3.50 16.56
N GLY A 495 -36.97 -3.56 15.27
CA GLY A 495 -37.94 -3.72 14.18
C GLY A 495 -37.49 -3.02 12.89
N PHE A 496 -38.42 -2.77 11.97
CA PHE A 496 -38.15 -2.07 10.70
C PHE A 496 -38.81 -0.68 10.66
N ASP A 497 -38.25 0.23 9.87
CA ASP A 497 -38.82 1.54 9.50
C ASP A 497 -38.54 1.86 8.03
N GLU A 498 -39.41 2.59 7.34
CA GLU A 498 -39.07 3.28 6.09
C GLU A 498 -38.74 4.73 6.43
N LEU A 499 -37.56 5.22 6.01
CA LEU A 499 -37.15 6.61 6.13
C LEU A 499 -37.18 7.31 4.77
N LYS A 500 -37.94 8.40 4.70
CA LYS A 500 -38.29 9.12 3.47
C LYS A 500 -37.87 10.59 3.56
N ALA A 501 -36.94 10.99 2.70
CA ALA A 501 -36.45 12.35 2.58
C ALA A 501 -37.23 13.12 1.50
N THR A 502 -37.41 14.43 1.64
CA THR A 502 -38.04 15.27 0.62
C THR A 502 -37.45 16.68 0.62
N TYR A 503 -37.17 17.20 -0.58
CA TYR A 503 -36.54 18.51 -0.85
C TYR A 503 -37.04 19.05 -2.19
N LEU A 504 -37.51 20.31 -2.22
CA LEU A 504 -38.02 20.99 -3.42
C LEU A 504 -38.99 20.14 -4.28
N GLY A 505 -39.85 19.34 -3.64
CA GLY A 505 -40.81 18.45 -4.31
C GLY A 505 -40.23 17.16 -4.89
N LYS A 506 -38.93 16.89 -4.73
CA LYS A 506 -38.30 15.60 -5.01
C LYS A 506 -38.22 14.78 -3.72
N THR A 507 -38.30 13.46 -3.85
CA THR A 507 -38.42 12.51 -2.74
C THR A 507 -37.57 11.27 -3.03
N ASP A 508 -37.01 10.67 -1.99
CA ASP A 508 -36.40 9.33 -2.01
C ASP A 508 -36.64 8.64 -0.67
N SER A 509 -36.62 7.31 -0.62
CA SER A 509 -36.82 6.54 0.61
C SER A 509 -35.96 5.28 0.69
N VAL A 510 -35.77 4.79 1.91
CA VAL A 510 -34.89 3.64 2.23
C VAL A 510 -35.36 2.96 3.51
N ASP A 511 -35.29 1.62 3.52
CA ASP A 511 -35.62 0.81 4.69
C ASP A 511 -34.49 0.80 5.73
N ILE A 512 -34.86 0.66 7.00
CA ILE A 512 -33.97 0.57 8.16
C ILE A 512 -34.36 -0.64 8.99
N GLU A 513 -33.37 -1.40 9.48
CA GLU A 513 -33.55 -2.40 10.53
C GLU A 513 -32.90 -1.90 11.83
N VAL A 514 -33.63 -1.93 12.94
CA VAL A 514 -33.07 -1.72 14.28
C VAL A 514 -32.95 -3.06 14.99
N ILE A 515 -31.72 -3.41 15.36
CA ILE A 515 -31.34 -4.70 15.97
C ILE A 515 -31.09 -4.56 17.48
N PRO A 516 -31.26 -5.62 18.29
CA PRO A 516 -30.94 -5.56 19.73
C PRO A 516 -29.45 -5.23 19.97
N PRO A 517 -29.12 -4.59 21.11
CA PRO A 517 -27.75 -4.19 21.40
C PRO A 517 -26.91 -5.41 21.82
N VAL A 518 -25.66 -5.47 21.35
CA VAL A 518 -24.72 -6.54 21.73
C VAL A 518 -24.35 -6.38 23.21
N PRO A 519 -24.41 -7.43 24.05
CA PRO A 519 -24.03 -7.34 25.45
C PRO A 519 -22.59 -6.85 25.64
N VAL A 520 -22.42 -5.75 26.37
CA VAL A 520 -21.10 -5.20 26.74
C VAL A 520 -20.68 -5.82 28.07
N ASP A 521 -19.79 -6.82 28.00
CA ASP A 521 -19.29 -7.50 29.19
C ASP A 521 -18.13 -6.72 29.84
N THR A 522 -18.17 -6.52 31.15
CA THR A 522 -17.32 -5.55 31.84
C THR A 522 -16.00 -6.12 32.34
N VAL A 523 -14.88 -5.50 31.91
CA VAL A 523 -13.57 -5.41 32.57
C VAL A 523 -13.07 -6.70 33.26
N GLY A 524 -12.15 -7.44 32.63
CA GLY A 524 -11.48 -8.54 33.36
C GLY A 524 -10.35 -9.31 32.68
N ASN A 525 -10.30 -9.40 31.35
CA ASN A 525 -9.18 -10.05 30.65
C ASN A 525 -9.01 -9.51 29.22
N VAL A 526 -7.80 -9.05 28.88
CA VAL A 526 -7.39 -8.88 27.48
C VAL A 526 -7.03 -10.25 26.95
N VAL A 527 -8.02 -10.96 26.39
CA VAL A 527 -7.75 -12.16 25.58
C VAL A 527 -7.03 -11.68 24.33
N LEU A 528 -5.71 -11.88 24.28
CA LEU A 528 -4.91 -11.51 23.12
C LEU A 528 -5.37 -12.33 21.90
N PRO A 529 -5.61 -11.71 20.73
CA PRO A 529 -5.96 -12.46 19.53
C PRO A 529 -4.83 -13.44 19.20
N VAL A 530 -5.21 -14.71 19.07
CA VAL A 530 -4.29 -15.82 18.81
C VAL A 530 -3.46 -15.54 17.57
N ARG A 531 -2.13 -15.54 17.74
CA ARG A 531 -1.21 -15.31 16.63
C ARG A 531 -0.87 -16.63 15.96
N PHE A 532 -1.20 -16.74 14.68
CA PHE A 532 -0.71 -17.82 13.82
C PHE A 532 0.81 -17.67 13.66
N ALA A 533 1.57 -18.53 14.34
CA ALA A 533 3.03 -18.58 14.23
C ALA A 533 3.48 -19.09 12.85
N LYS A 534 2.67 -19.95 12.23
CA LYS A 534 2.92 -20.51 10.90
C LYS A 534 1.62 -21.00 10.27
N VAL A 535 1.46 -20.78 8.97
CA VAL A 535 0.44 -21.45 8.13
C VAL A 535 1.12 -21.92 6.85
N ALA A 536 0.71 -23.07 6.31
CA ALA A 536 1.16 -23.59 5.02
C ALA A 536 0.08 -24.49 4.40
N ALA A 537 0.09 -24.60 3.07
CA ALA A 537 -0.70 -25.58 2.33
C ALA A 537 0.20 -26.31 1.33
N LYS A 538 0.06 -27.63 1.20
CA LYS A 538 0.88 -28.45 0.31
C LYS A 538 0.05 -29.56 -0.32
N TYR A 539 0.08 -29.62 -1.65
CA TYR A 539 -0.53 -30.72 -2.41
C TYR A 539 0.19 -32.05 -2.15
N GLN A 540 -0.58 -33.14 -1.97
CA GLN A 540 -0.10 -34.50 -1.70
C GLN A 540 -0.69 -35.55 -2.66
N GLY A 541 -1.06 -35.16 -3.89
CA GLY A 541 -1.62 -36.08 -4.88
C GLY A 541 -3.14 -36.24 -4.76
N THR A 542 -3.60 -36.86 -3.68
CA THR A 542 -5.03 -37.14 -3.44
C THR A 542 -5.79 -36.01 -2.75
N HIS A 543 -5.07 -35.06 -2.15
CA HIS A 543 -5.61 -33.95 -1.36
C HIS A 543 -4.58 -32.81 -1.26
N VAL A 544 -5.00 -31.67 -0.72
CA VAL A 544 -4.07 -30.65 -0.19
C VAL A 544 -4.07 -30.75 1.33
N LEU A 545 -2.88 -30.94 1.92
CA LEU A 545 -2.70 -30.83 3.36
C LEU A 545 -2.46 -29.37 3.73
N VAL A 546 -3.37 -28.79 4.50
CA VAL A 546 -3.22 -27.49 5.14
C VAL A 546 -2.72 -27.72 6.57
N THR A 547 -1.74 -26.94 7.02
CA THR A 547 -1.16 -27.03 8.37
C THR A 547 -1.00 -25.65 8.97
N TRP A 548 -1.31 -25.49 10.25
CA TRP A 548 -1.04 -24.26 10.98
C TRP A 548 -0.55 -24.53 12.40
N GLN A 549 0.13 -23.54 12.96
CA GLN A 549 0.59 -23.51 14.33
C GLN A 549 0.22 -22.17 14.96
N THR A 550 -0.37 -22.21 16.15
CA THR A 550 -0.63 -21.05 17.01
C THR A 550 0.55 -20.82 17.95
N SER A 551 0.80 -19.58 18.39
CA SER A 551 1.81 -19.29 19.43
C SER A 551 1.26 -19.33 20.86
N MET A 552 -0.07 -19.24 20.99
CA MET A 552 -0.84 -19.19 22.22
C MET A 552 -2.31 -19.44 21.85
N GLU A 553 -3.06 -20.19 22.64
CA GLU A 553 -4.52 -20.30 22.51
C GLU A 553 -5.20 -20.07 23.86
N GLN A 554 -6.27 -19.29 23.84
CA GLN A 554 -7.14 -19.06 24.98
C GLN A 554 -8.52 -18.66 24.44
N ASN A 555 -9.59 -19.26 24.98
CA ASN A 555 -11.00 -19.00 24.63
C ASN A 555 -11.36 -19.19 23.14
N ASN A 556 -10.59 -20.00 22.41
CA ASN A 556 -10.85 -20.37 21.03
C ASN A 556 -11.87 -21.53 20.97
N SER A 557 -12.89 -21.43 20.12
CA SER A 557 -13.87 -22.51 19.94
C SER A 557 -13.38 -23.53 18.90
N TYR A 558 -13.05 -23.07 17.69
CA TYR A 558 -12.58 -23.89 16.60
C TYR A 558 -11.88 -23.08 15.50
N PHE A 559 -11.10 -23.77 14.70
CA PHE A 559 -10.59 -23.27 13.43
C PHE A 559 -11.51 -23.74 12.29
N GLU A 560 -11.91 -22.81 11.44
CA GLU A 560 -12.57 -23.04 10.16
C GLU A 560 -11.53 -22.87 9.05
N VAL A 561 -11.31 -23.92 8.27
CA VAL A 561 -10.40 -23.89 7.12
C VAL A 561 -11.20 -23.40 5.93
N GLU A 562 -10.82 -22.26 5.37
CA GLU A 562 -11.49 -21.71 4.19
C GLU A 562 -10.61 -21.88 2.94
N HIS A 563 -11.24 -22.26 1.82
CA HIS A 563 -10.63 -22.52 0.51
C HIS A 563 -11.14 -21.53 -0.52
N SER A 564 -10.29 -21.15 -1.48
CA SER A 564 -10.62 -20.26 -2.58
C SER A 564 -9.88 -20.67 -3.87
N ALA A 565 -10.54 -20.41 -5.01
CA ALA A 565 -9.97 -20.58 -6.35
C ALA A 565 -9.29 -19.31 -6.91
N ASP A 566 -9.59 -18.13 -6.35
CA ASP A 566 -9.24 -16.81 -6.88
C ASP A 566 -8.58 -15.88 -5.85
N ALA A 567 -8.41 -16.34 -4.60
CA ALA A 567 -7.94 -15.59 -3.43
C ALA A 567 -8.88 -14.44 -2.98
N VAL A 568 -10.11 -14.38 -3.49
CA VAL A 568 -11.12 -13.37 -3.14
C VAL A 568 -12.34 -14.03 -2.52
N ASN A 569 -12.94 -14.99 -3.23
CA ASN A 569 -14.13 -15.72 -2.81
C ASN A 569 -13.71 -16.97 -2.03
N PHE A 570 -13.89 -16.94 -0.70
CA PHE A 570 -13.56 -18.02 0.20
C PHE A 570 -14.83 -18.79 0.63
N ILE A 571 -14.73 -20.13 0.62
CA ILE A 571 -15.77 -21.05 1.08
C ILE A 571 -15.23 -21.94 2.20
N ASN A 572 -16.10 -22.36 3.12
CA ASN A 572 -15.75 -23.30 4.19
C ASN A 572 -15.38 -24.67 3.59
N ALA A 573 -14.15 -25.12 3.86
CA ALA A 573 -13.63 -26.42 3.46
C ALA A 573 -13.70 -27.48 4.58
N GLY A 574 -13.79 -27.04 5.84
CA GLY A 574 -13.95 -27.90 7.02
C GLY A 574 -13.64 -27.16 8.33
N ARG A 575 -13.83 -27.85 9.46
CA ARG A 575 -13.52 -27.34 10.81
C ARG A 575 -12.64 -28.30 11.60
N VAL A 576 -11.82 -27.75 12.49
CA VAL A 576 -10.95 -28.47 13.45
C VAL A 576 -11.10 -27.80 14.81
N ALA A 577 -11.42 -28.56 15.86
CA ALA A 577 -11.58 -28.03 17.21
C ALA A 577 -10.24 -27.50 17.77
N ALA A 578 -10.30 -26.42 18.56
CA ALA A 578 -9.13 -25.86 19.22
C ALA A 578 -8.75 -26.61 20.51
N THR A 579 -7.46 -26.67 20.83
CA THR A 579 -6.99 -27.33 22.06
C THR A 579 -6.91 -26.39 23.27
N ASN A 580 -6.92 -25.07 23.05
CA ASN A 580 -6.85 -24.04 24.10
C ASN A 580 -5.59 -24.15 24.98
N VAL A 581 -4.47 -24.55 24.38
CA VAL A 581 -3.17 -24.61 25.05
C VAL A 581 -2.50 -23.24 25.05
N ALA A 582 -2.16 -22.71 26.23
CA ALA A 582 -1.58 -21.37 26.40
C ALA A 582 -0.23 -21.14 25.67
N ASN A 583 0.50 -22.20 25.32
CA ASN A 583 1.73 -22.14 24.51
C ASN A 583 1.48 -22.45 23.01
N GLY A 584 0.22 -22.47 22.59
CA GLY A 584 -0.21 -22.84 21.24
C GLY A 584 -0.24 -24.35 20.99
N SER A 585 -0.58 -24.71 19.76
CA SER A 585 -0.66 -26.09 19.25
C SER A 585 -0.51 -26.12 17.73
N SER A 586 -0.26 -27.32 17.21
CA SER A 586 -0.07 -27.57 15.77
C SER A 586 -1.21 -28.43 15.23
N TYR A 587 -1.74 -28.04 14.07
CA TYR A 587 -2.92 -28.63 13.46
C TYR A 587 -2.68 -28.98 12.00
N SER A 588 -3.52 -29.86 11.48
CA SER A 588 -3.58 -30.16 10.06
C SER A 588 -5.01 -30.48 9.60
N PHE A 589 -5.29 -30.20 8.33
CA PHE A 589 -6.55 -30.50 7.67
C PHE A 589 -6.30 -30.96 6.24
N ALA A 590 -6.94 -32.05 5.82
CA ALA A 590 -6.82 -32.61 4.47
C ALA A 590 -8.01 -32.16 3.60
N HIS A 591 -7.79 -31.20 2.70
CA HIS A 591 -8.82 -30.78 1.76
C HIS A 591 -8.82 -31.66 0.50
N ASN A 592 -9.84 -32.51 0.37
CA ASN A 592 -9.99 -33.43 -0.76
C ASN A 592 -10.64 -32.78 -1.99
N ASN A 593 -11.46 -31.72 -1.82
CA ASN A 593 -12.23 -31.07 -2.89
C ASN A 593 -11.49 -29.87 -3.51
N PHE A 594 -10.16 -29.99 -3.67
CA PHE A 594 -9.31 -28.97 -4.29
C PHE A 594 -9.50 -28.92 -5.82
N ILE A 595 -9.18 -27.78 -6.43
CA ILE A 595 -9.19 -27.59 -7.89
C ILE A 595 -7.79 -27.80 -8.50
N THR A 596 -7.70 -28.06 -9.81
CA THR A 596 -6.40 -27.97 -10.51
C THR A 596 -5.93 -26.54 -10.66
N GLY A 597 -4.61 -26.33 -10.58
CA GLY A 597 -3.99 -25.01 -10.56
C GLY A 597 -3.79 -24.52 -9.13
N ASN A 598 -4.03 -23.22 -8.91
CA ASN A 598 -3.81 -22.60 -7.61
C ASN A 598 -5.01 -22.84 -6.69
N ASN A 599 -4.73 -23.30 -5.48
CA ASN A 599 -5.69 -23.37 -4.38
C ASN A 599 -5.21 -22.46 -3.27
N TYR A 600 -6.05 -21.50 -2.89
CA TYR A 600 -5.78 -20.55 -1.83
C TYR A 600 -6.49 -21.00 -0.57
N TYR A 601 -5.83 -20.87 0.58
CA TYR A 601 -6.37 -21.27 1.87
C TYR A 601 -6.07 -20.20 2.92
N ARG A 602 -7.00 -20.00 3.85
CA ARG A 602 -6.78 -19.26 5.09
C ARG A 602 -7.45 -19.99 6.25
N ILE A 603 -6.94 -19.78 7.46
CA ILE A 603 -7.54 -20.31 8.68
C ILE A 603 -8.32 -19.18 9.33
N LYS A 604 -9.62 -19.39 9.52
CA LYS A 604 -10.49 -18.52 10.29
C LYS A 604 -10.62 -19.12 11.69
N GLN A 605 -9.96 -18.53 12.67
CA GLN A 605 -10.24 -18.87 14.07
C GLN A 605 -11.60 -18.30 14.45
N VAL A 606 -12.40 -19.05 15.21
CA VAL A 606 -13.66 -18.60 15.81
C VAL A 606 -13.59 -18.83 17.32
N ASP A 607 -13.73 -17.75 18.09
CA ASP A 607 -13.65 -17.76 19.55
C ASP A 607 -14.99 -18.13 20.20
N LEU A 608 -14.98 -18.41 21.51
CA LEU A 608 -16.16 -18.86 22.26
C LEU A 608 -17.30 -17.82 22.32
N ASP A 609 -17.00 -16.54 22.05
CA ASP A 609 -17.96 -15.45 21.91
C ASP A 609 -18.42 -15.20 20.45
N ASN A 610 -18.03 -16.10 19.53
CA ASN A 610 -18.24 -16.02 18.07
C ASN A 610 -17.52 -14.87 17.35
N LYS A 611 -16.60 -14.14 18.00
CA LYS A 611 -15.62 -13.33 17.26
C LYS A 611 -14.74 -14.25 16.41
N PHE A 612 -14.16 -13.71 15.34
CA PHE A 612 -13.27 -14.46 14.47
C PHE A 612 -12.10 -13.62 13.96
N SER A 613 -10.99 -14.29 13.65
CA SER A 613 -9.81 -13.69 13.01
C SER A 613 -9.27 -14.61 11.91
N HIS A 614 -8.63 -14.04 10.89
CA HIS A 614 -8.10 -14.78 9.74
C HIS A 614 -6.58 -14.82 9.76
N SER A 615 -6.01 -15.96 9.35
CA SER A 615 -4.60 -16.05 9.00
C SER A 615 -4.28 -15.36 7.67
N LEU A 616 -2.98 -15.18 7.40
CA LEU A 616 -2.49 -14.96 6.04
C LEU A 616 -3.01 -16.04 5.08
N ILE A 617 -3.23 -15.66 3.83
CA ILE A 617 -3.60 -16.58 2.75
C ILE A 617 -2.34 -17.34 2.30
N VAL A 618 -2.43 -18.67 2.24
CA VAL A 618 -1.37 -19.55 1.73
C VAL A 618 -1.84 -20.26 0.45
N ILE A 619 -0.89 -20.63 -0.41
CA ILE A 619 -1.17 -21.20 -1.73
C ILE A 619 -0.61 -22.62 -1.85
N ALA A 620 -1.42 -23.54 -2.37
CA ALA A 620 -1.00 -24.85 -2.84
C ALA A 620 -1.31 -24.98 -4.34
N ASN A 621 -0.27 -25.18 -5.16
CA ASN A 621 -0.47 -25.53 -6.56
C ASN A 621 -0.70 -27.04 -6.69
N ALA A 622 -1.84 -27.43 -7.25
CA ALA A 622 -2.16 -28.80 -7.63
C ALA A 622 -1.99 -28.93 -9.16
N PRO A 623 -0.96 -29.62 -9.66
CA PRO A 623 -0.70 -29.72 -11.09
C PRO A 623 -1.86 -30.41 -11.84
N ILE A 624 -2.05 -30.05 -13.11
CA ILE A 624 -3.04 -30.67 -13.98
C ILE A 624 -2.60 -32.11 -14.28
N GLN A 625 -3.16 -33.07 -13.55
CA GLN A 625 -2.87 -34.49 -13.75
C GLN A 625 -3.78 -35.06 -14.86
N SER A 626 -3.43 -34.81 -16.12
CA SER A 626 -4.24 -35.12 -17.30
C SER A 626 -4.22 -36.60 -17.73
N SER A 627 -4.10 -37.54 -16.80
CA SER A 627 -4.04 -38.98 -17.05
C SER A 627 -5.43 -39.60 -17.34
N ILE A 628 -6.05 -39.13 -18.42
CA ILE A 628 -7.23 -39.76 -19.02
C ILE A 628 -6.79 -41.03 -19.74
N ALA A 629 -7.25 -42.19 -19.28
CA ALA A 629 -7.02 -43.46 -19.97
C ALA A 629 -8.12 -43.71 -21.01
N ILE A 630 -7.73 -44.31 -22.14
CA ILE A 630 -8.59 -44.51 -23.31
C ILE A 630 -8.38 -45.96 -23.77
N TYR A 631 -9.40 -46.79 -23.68
CA TYR A 631 -9.29 -48.24 -23.91
C TYR A 631 -10.62 -48.89 -24.32
N PRO A 632 -10.61 -50.06 -24.99
CA PRO A 632 -9.44 -50.72 -25.57
C PRO A 632 -8.87 -49.93 -26.77
N ASN A 633 -7.63 -50.22 -27.15
CA ASN A 633 -7.03 -49.72 -28.38
C ASN A 633 -6.05 -50.79 -28.90
N PRO A 634 -6.31 -51.46 -30.04
CA PRO A 634 -7.46 -51.28 -30.94
C PRO A 634 -8.83 -51.51 -30.31
N VAL A 635 -9.89 -51.04 -30.97
CA VAL A 635 -11.28 -51.06 -30.53
C VAL A 635 -12.20 -51.66 -31.60
N ASP A 636 -13.21 -52.39 -31.16
CA ASP A 636 -14.35 -52.77 -31.97
C ASP A 636 -15.41 -51.66 -31.86
N ASP A 637 -16.53 -51.86 -31.16
CA ASP A 637 -17.68 -50.93 -31.23
C ASP A 637 -17.79 -49.88 -30.11
N ILE A 638 -17.12 -50.08 -28.97
CA ILE A 638 -17.26 -49.20 -27.80
C ILE A 638 -15.89 -48.85 -27.22
N LEU A 639 -15.59 -47.55 -27.17
CA LEU A 639 -14.40 -47.00 -26.55
C LEU A 639 -14.74 -46.45 -25.16
N THR A 640 -14.00 -46.86 -24.13
CA THR A 640 -14.11 -46.32 -22.77
C THR A 640 -13.11 -45.17 -22.59
N LEU A 641 -13.60 -44.04 -22.07
CA LEU A 641 -12.77 -42.95 -21.55
C LEU A 641 -12.86 -42.99 -20.03
N ASP A 642 -11.72 -43.12 -19.37
CA ASP A 642 -11.62 -43.24 -17.92
C ASP A 642 -10.98 -41.98 -17.34
N PHE A 643 -11.79 -41.24 -16.59
CA PHE A 643 -11.46 -39.96 -16.00
C PHE A 643 -11.14 -40.06 -14.51
N SER A 644 -11.08 -41.28 -13.94
CA SER A 644 -10.83 -41.53 -12.51
C SER A 644 -9.51 -40.94 -11.98
N LYS A 645 -8.54 -40.68 -12.86
CA LYS A 645 -7.25 -40.03 -12.55
C LYS A 645 -7.12 -38.60 -13.13
N ALA A 646 -8.20 -38.04 -13.69
CA ALA A 646 -8.23 -36.75 -14.37
C ALA A 646 -9.04 -35.71 -13.56
N ILE A 647 -8.39 -35.23 -12.49
CA ILE A 647 -8.92 -34.32 -11.47
C ILE A 647 -9.11 -32.89 -12.04
N GLY A 648 -10.13 -32.17 -11.59
CA GLY A 648 -10.24 -30.71 -11.71
C GLY A 648 -10.88 -30.11 -12.97
N HIS A 649 -11.47 -30.93 -13.86
CA HIS A 649 -12.03 -30.42 -15.11
C HIS A 649 -13.53 -30.09 -15.06
N LYS A 650 -13.89 -28.97 -15.70
CA LYS A 650 -15.28 -28.57 -16.05
C LYS A 650 -15.92 -29.58 -17.03
N ALA A 651 -17.12 -29.31 -17.53
CA ALA A 651 -17.72 -30.08 -18.62
C ALA A 651 -16.74 -30.23 -19.80
N ARG A 652 -16.74 -31.39 -20.45
CA ARG A 652 -15.71 -31.79 -21.43
C ARG A 652 -16.37 -32.11 -22.77
N THR A 653 -15.73 -31.77 -23.88
CA THR A 653 -16.20 -32.16 -25.23
C THR A 653 -15.23 -33.17 -25.82
N VAL A 654 -15.74 -34.34 -26.20
CA VAL A 654 -15.00 -35.39 -26.90
C VAL A 654 -15.34 -35.32 -28.38
N LYS A 655 -14.33 -35.42 -29.25
CA LYS A 655 -14.48 -35.51 -30.71
C LYS A 655 -13.76 -36.74 -31.24
N VAL A 656 -14.33 -37.39 -32.24
CA VAL A 656 -13.66 -38.38 -33.10
C VAL A 656 -13.35 -37.73 -34.43
N LEU A 657 -12.09 -37.74 -34.86
CA LEU A 657 -11.64 -37.12 -36.10
C LEU A 657 -11.00 -38.16 -37.02
N ASN A 658 -11.25 -38.04 -38.33
CA ASN A 658 -10.54 -38.82 -39.35
C ASN A 658 -9.14 -38.25 -39.63
N ASN A 659 -8.40 -38.91 -40.52
CA ASN A 659 -7.04 -38.48 -40.91
C ASN A 659 -6.99 -37.13 -41.67
N LEU A 660 -8.13 -36.57 -42.08
CA LEU A 660 -8.26 -35.23 -42.68
C LEU A 660 -8.67 -34.16 -41.65
N GLY A 661 -8.79 -34.51 -40.36
CA GLY A 661 -9.24 -33.60 -39.30
C GLY A 661 -10.74 -33.30 -39.32
N GLN A 662 -11.54 -34.02 -40.10
CA GLN A 662 -13.00 -33.87 -40.09
C GLN A 662 -13.58 -34.57 -38.86
N VAL A 663 -14.44 -33.88 -38.12
CA VAL A 663 -15.15 -34.43 -36.96
C VAL A 663 -16.27 -35.36 -37.45
N LEU A 664 -16.22 -36.63 -37.05
CA LEU A 664 -17.22 -37.64 -37.40
C LEU A 664 -18.24 -37.87 -36.28
N LEU A 665 -17.82 -37.72 -35.02
CA LEU A 665 -18.65 -37.83 -33.83
C LEU A 665 -18.23 -36.77 -32.81
N GLN A 666 -19.19 -36.21 -32.08
CA GLN A 666 -18.93 -35.31 -30.95
C GLN A 666 -19.88 -35.64 -29.79
N GLN A 667 -19.36 -35.68 -28.57
CA GLN A 667 -20.13 -35.99 -27.35
C GLN A 667 -19.70 -35.07 -26.21
N THR A 668 -20.68 -34.44 -25.55
CA THR A 668 -20.45 -33.64 -24.34
C THR A 668 -20.54 -34.54 -23.10
N ILE A 669 -19.54 -34.43 -22.22
CA ILE A 669 -19.39 -35.24 -21.02
C ILE A 669 -19.54 -34.34 -19.78
N ALA A 670 -20.39 -34.76 -18.85
CA ALA A 670 -20.59 -34.07 -17.57
C ALA A 670 -19.30 -34.04 -16.73
N SER A 671 -19.08 -32.96 -15.99
CA SER A 671 -17.85 -32.74 -15.21
C SER A 671 -17.57 -33.84 -14.17
N ASN A 672 -18.62 -34.45 -13.63
CA ASN A 672 -18.60 -35.51 -12.61
C ASN A 672 -18.52 -36.94 -13.18
N ALA A 673 -18.49 -37.13 -14.50
CA ALA A 673 -18.43 -38.47 -15.09
C ALA A 673 -17.06 -39.12 -14.84
N VAL A 674 -17.01 -40.16 -13.98
CA VAL A 674 -15.79 -40.91 -13.67
C VAL A 674 -15.32 -41.76 -14.85
N LYS A 675 -16.26 -42.32 -15.63
CA LYS A 675 -16.02 -42.97 -16.92
C LYS A 675 -17.12 -42.58 -17.90
N THR A 676 -16.86 -42.73 -19.20
CA THR A 676 -17.90 -42.67 -20.23
C THR A 676 -17.62 -43.67 -21.35
N SER A 677 -18.66 -44.02 -22.10
CA SER A 677 -18.56 -44.87 -23.29
C SER A 677 -18.88 -44.06 -24.54
N LEU A 678 -18.08 -44.24 -25.58
CA LEU A 678 -18.22 -43.62 -26.89
C LEU A 678 -18.44 -44.73 -27.92
N VAL A 679 -19.58 -44.70 -28.59
CA VAL A 679 -20.00 -45.74 -29.55
C VAL A 679 -19.44 -45.42 -30.93
N LEU A 680 -18.70 -46.37 -31.50
CA LEU A 680 -18.01 -46.24 -32.79
C LEU A 680 -18.57 -47.18 -33.88
N ALA A 681 -19.64 -47.92 -33.59
CA ALA A 681 -20.23 -48.93 -34.49
C ALA A 681 -20.67 -48.42 -35.88
N GLY A 682 -20.87 -47.11 -36.04
CA GLY A 682 -21.17 -46.49 -37.35
C GLY A 682 -19.93 -46.08 -38.17
N LEU A 683 -18.71 -46.30 -37.64
CA LEU A 683 -17.46 -45.95 -38.30
C LEU A 683 -16.81 -47.18 -38.95
N GLN A 684 -16.24 -46.99 -40.13
CA GLN A 684 -15.52 -48.04 -40.87
C GLN A 684 -14.21 -48.44 -40.17
N PRO A 685 -13.64 -49.62 -40.46
CA PRO A 685 -12.28 -49.98 -40.05
C PRO A 685 -11.25 -48.92 -40.46
N GLY A 686 -10.37 -48.53 -39.54
CA GLY A 686 -9.40 -47.48 -39.82
C GLY A 686 -8.73 -46.85 -38.59
N ILE A 687 -7.93 -45.81 -38.85
CA ILE A 687 -7.26 -45.01 -37.83
C ILE A 687 -8.04 -43.71 -37.60
N TYR A 688 -8.31 -43.41 -36.34
CA TYR A 688 -9.00 -42.19 -35.91
C TYR A 688 -8.22 -41.49 -34.78
N ASN A 689 -8.43 -40.19 -34.62
CA ASN A 689 -7.91 -39.43 -33.49
C ASN A 689 -9.08 -39.05 -32.56
N ILE A 690 -8.91 -39.30 -31.26
CA ILE A 690 -9.80 -38.81 -30.22
C ILE A 690 -9.22 -37.50 -29.69
N GLU A 691 -9.99 -36.43 -29.73
CA GLU A 691 -9.65 -35.15 -29.10
C GLU A 691 -10.59 -34.89 -27.91
N ILE A 692 -10.01 -34.47 -26.78
CA ILE A 692 -10.75 -34.13 -25.57
C ILE A 692 -10.47 -32.67 -25.21
N LEU A 693 -11.53 -31.86 -25.17
CA LEU A 693 -11.52 -30.43 -24.90
C LEU A 693 -12.20 -30.12 -23.56
N ALA A 694 -11.78 -29.03 -22.91
CA ALA A 694 -12.47 -28.41 -21.79
C ALA A 694 -13.64 -27.52 -22.28
N ALA A 695 -14.46 -27.03 -21.34
CA ALA A 695 -15.60 -26.15 -21.62
C ALA A 695 -15.23 -24.81 -22.29
N ASP A 696 -13.97 -24.36 -22.16
CA ASP A 696 -13.41 -23.18 -22.82
C ASP A 696 -12.71 -23.52 -24.16
N ASN A 697 -12.92 -24.73 -24.68
CA ASN A 697 -12.26 -25.34 -25.83
C ASN A 697 -10.75 -25.59 -25.69
N THR A 698 -10.15 -25.42 -24.50
CA THR A 698 -8.75 -25.80 -24.26
C THR A 698 -8.57 -27.30 -24.45
N ARG A 699 -7.61 -27.71 -25.29
CA ARG A 699 -7.33 -29.12 -25.58
C ARG A 699 -6.61 -29.81 -24.42
N ILE A 700 -7.30 -30.76 -23.79
CA ILE A 700 -6.81 -31.54 -22.64
C ILE A 700 -5.95 -32.72 -23.12
N LYS A 701 -6.40 -33.45 -24.14
CA LYS A 701 -5.69 -34.63 -24.67
C LYS A 701 -6.04 -34.88 -26.15
N THR A 702 -5.09 -35.46 -26.87
CA THR A 702 -5.33 -36.14 -28.15
C THR A 702 -4.73 -37.55 -28.08
N GLU A 703 -5.42 -38.54 -28.62
CA GLU A 703 -5.01 -39.96 -28.62
C GLU A 703 -5.35 -40.60 -29.97
N LYS A 704 -4.48 -41.48 -30.50
CA LYS A 704 -4.76 -42.21 -31.75
C LYS A 704 -5.35 -43.58 -31.44
N ILE A 705 -6.49 -43.90 -32.06
CA ILE A 705 -7.14 -45.22 -31.95
C ILE A 705 -7.18 -45.96 -33.29
N ILE A 706 -7.33 -47.28 -33.21
CA ILE A 706 -7.51 -48.19 -34.36
C ILE A 706 -8.88 -48.89 -34.22
N LYS A 707 -9.77 -48.72 -35.19
CA LYS A 707 -11.07 -49.40 -35.31
C LYS A 707 -10.90 -50.65 -36.18
N ASN A 708 -11.20 -51.84 -35.65
CA ASN A 708 -10.87 -53.12 -36.31
C ASN A 708 -11.87 -53.59 -37.37
N ARG A 709 -13.16 -53.33 -37.14
CA ARG A 709 -14.32 -53.93 -37.80
C ARG A 709 -15.42 -52.90 -37.92
#